data_AF-A0A9W7D541-F1
#
_entry.id   AF-A0A9W7D541-F1
#
_cell.length_a   1.000
_cell.length_b   1.000
_cell.length_c   1.000
_cell.angle_alpha   90.00
_cell.angle_beta   90.00
_cell.angle_gamma   90.00
#
_symmetry.space_group_name_H-M   'P 1'
#
loop_
_entity.id
_entity.type
_entity.pdbx_description
1 polymer ?
#
loop_
_entity_poly.entity_id
_entity_poly.type
_entity_poly.pdbx_seq_one_letter_code
_entity_poly.pdbx_strand_id
1 'polypeptide(L)'
;MKGEVKVAYQGMPGAYSEKATRQLLGSSANVVAVGYPSFDEAFQAVQREDADFGVLPIENSLGGSIHANYDLLLKFGLHIVGEYDLRVEHSLLALPGVALGDIKTVISHPQALAQCAHTIAAIGAKPRAEYDTAGSAKMLADHQWRDTAAVASDLAAEYYGLQVLRRNVEDDDGNFTRFLLLSRKPDLGLDAKAGTEFKTSLVFSFMDSNERGQLYKALSAFSLRDIDMSKIESRPWGHTAKQQYHDSLAGGSDDFSLSPESARRKYSYLFYVDLIGHQTDDNIINALRHLREFCKFVRVLGSYPTKGKLLGEVRKTLEAVGAYQANPVTASPAIAPQPKAVRLNIGIYGFGNFGQFLAKTMAKGHDVRGTSRTDYSTVAAQLGCKYYSSETQLEQFFAGLDVLVLGVSILSFEGVLSKIPKHLLENLVIVDVLSVKTHPKQIMLKSLPESASILCTHPMFGPESGKYSWRGLPMMYETVRIISGEHNHVMDNFLRIFETEMCRMLEMTCESHDDYAASSQFLTHLTGRILSVQGVKNTPIDTRGFKNLVRLVEDTCKDSFDLFQGLYKFNPNSETQIQKFRESLHEVTQQLGSQPVATKAPFSDANPMTEKYPQNPLLGKIAASKTVVIHGMAKQLEAEGKQVWSLCVGEPDFAPSERVLKAGMSAMEQGKVKYTDVKGTAELRTLIAQLC
;
A
#
# COMPACT_ATOMS: atom_id res chain seq x y z
N MET A 1 -36.82 -18.97 -14.02
CA MET A 1 -35.43 -19.20 -14.47
C MET A 1 -34.80 -17.84 -14.73
N LYS A 2 -33.97 -17.34 -13.81
CA LYS A 2 -33.25 -16.05 -13.91
C LYS A 2 -32.08 -16.15 -12.92
N GLY A 3 -30.81 -16.17 -13.28
CA GLY A 3 -30.08 -16.14 -14.55
C GLY A 3 -28.64 -15.89 -14.11
N GLU A 4 -27.70 -16.79 -14.42
CA GLU A 4 -26.30 -16.68 -13.98
C GLU A 4 -25.70 -15.35 -14.44
N VAL A 5 -24.93 -14.68 -13.57
CA VAL A 5 -24.14 -13.49 -13.91
C VAL A 5 -22.78 -13.95 -14.39
N LYS A 6 -22.48 -13.70 -15.66
CA LYS A 6 -21.22 -14.09 -16.28
C LYS A 6 -20.22 -12.95 -16.21
N VAL A 7 -19.01 -13.26 -15.75
CA VAL A 7 -17.95 -12.27 -15.58
C VAL A 7 -16.73 -12.69 -16.37
N ALA A 8 -16.41 -11.94 -17.42
CA ALA A 8 -15.25 -12.17 -18.26
C ALA A 8 -13.96 -11.78 -17.53
N TYR A 9 -12.95 -12.64 -17.59
CA TYR A 9 -11.59 -12.31 -17.20
C TYR A 9 -10.61 -12.88 -18.22
N GLN A 10 -9.40 -12.33 -18.30
CA GLN A 10 -8.34 -12.91 -19.12
C GLN A 10 -7.55 -13.94 -18.32
N GLY A 11 -7.43 -15.15 -18.88
CA GLY A 11 -6.63 -16.25 -18.33
C GLY A 11 -7.42 -17.54 -18.13
N MET A 12 -6.74 -18.53 -17.54
CA MET A 12 -7.28 -19.85 -17.24
C MET A 12 -7.84 -19.95 -15.80
N PRO A 13 -8.59 -21.01 -15.46
CA PRO A 13 -8.99 -21.27 -14.08
C PRO A 13 -7.79 -21.31 -13.12
N GLY A 14 -7.90 -20.62 -11.98
CA GLY A 14 -6.81 -20.39 -11.04
C GLY A 14 -5.98 -19.13 -11.31
N ALA A 15 -6.24 -18.37 -12.36
CA ALA A 15 -5.53 -17.11 -12.60
C ALA A 15 -5.85 -16.05 -11.54
N TYR A 16 -4.93 -15.09 -11.33
CA TYR A 16 -5.15 -13.97 -10.43
C TYR A 16 -6.37 -13.12 -10.81
N SER A 17 -6.66 -12.98 -12.10
CA SER A 17 -7.88 -12.30 -12.59
C SER A 17 -9.16 -13.00 -12.15
N GLU A 18 -9.17 -14.34 -12.08
CA GLU A 18 -10.30 -15.09 -11.53
C GLU A 18 -10.41 -14.90 -10.02
N LYS A 19 -9.28 -14.95 -9.30
CA LYS A 19 -9.23 -14.68 -7.86
C LYS A 19 -9.77 -13.28 -7.54
N ALA A 20 -9.39 -12.26 -8.32
CA ALA A 20 -9.93 -10.91 -8.21
C ALA A 20 -11.44 -10.88 -8.47
N THR A 21 -11.91 -11.61 -9.49
CA THR A 21 -13.34 -11.72 -9.82
C THR A 21 -14.15 -12.27 -8.64
N ARG A 22 -13.70 -13.39 -8.07
CA ARG A 22 -14.35 -14.05 -6.93
C ARG A 22 -14.33 -13.19 -5.67
N GLN A 23 -13.23 -12.51 -5.39
CA GLN A 23 -13.12 -11.64 -4.22
C GLN A 23 -13.94 -10.36 -4.36
N LEU A 24 -14.06 -9.81 -5.57
CA LEU A 24 -14.83 -8.61 -5.83
C LEU A 24 -16.35 -8.88 -5.82
N LEU A 25 -16.80 -9.97 -6.45
CA LEU A 25 -18.22 -10.24 -6.68
C LEU A 25 -18.82 -11.28 -5.71
N GLY A 26 -17.98 -11.93 -4.91
CA GLY A 26 -18.37 -13.00 -3.98
C GLY A 26 -18.43 -14.39 -4.61
N SER A 27 -18.47 -15.43 -3.78
CA SER A 27 -18.44 -16.84 -4.19
C SER A 27 -19.82 -17.48 -4.40
N SER A 28 -20.86 -16.68 -4.70
CA SER A 28 -22.18 -17.26 -4.91
C SER A 28 -22.22 -18.10 -6.18
N ALA A 29 -22.97 -19.20 -6.15
CA ALA A 29 -23.15 -20.11 -7.29
C ALA A 29 -23.74 -19.42 -8.54
N ASN A 30 -24.33 -18.24 -8.38
CA ASN A 30 -24.92 -17.47 -9.46
C ASN A 30 -23.95 -16.47 -10.12
N VAL A 31 -22.68 -16.41 -9.68
CA VAL A 31 -21.60 -15.68 -10.36
C VAL A 31 -20.68 -16.68 -11.03
N VAL A 32 -20.58 -16.62 -12.35
CA VAL A 32 -19.75 -17.52 -13.15
C VAL A 32 -18.61 -16.71 -13.76
N ALA A 33 -17.39 -16.92 -13.25
CA ALA A 33 -16.19 -16.37 -13.85
C ALA A 33 -15.86 -17.17 -15.13
N VAL A 34 -15.77 -16.48 -16.26
CA VAL A 34 -15.49 -17.07 -17.58
C VAL A 34 -14.15 -16.58 -18.07
N GLY A 35 -13.19 -17.50 -18.19
CA GLY A 35 -11.85 -17.21 -18.66
C GLY A 35 -11.79 -17.10 -20.18
N TYR A 36 -11.12 -16.05 -20.67
CA TYR A 36 -10.86 -15.82 -22.09
C TYR A 36 -9.34 -15.84 -22.37
N PRO A 37 -8.90 -16.33 -23.56
CA PRO A 37 -7.49 -16.40 -23.93
C PRO A 37 -6.77 -15.05 -23.92
N SER A 38 -7.44 -13.99 -24.38
CA SER A 38 -6.85 -12.66 -24.56
C SER A 38 -7.68 -11.56 -23.93
N PHE A 39 -7.04 -10.40 -23.66
CA PHE A 39 -7.75 -9.23 -23.18
C PHE A 39 -8.79 -8.75 -24.20
N ASP A 40 -8.44 -8.65 -25.49
CA ASP A 40 -9.39 -8.28 -26.55
C ASP A 40 -10.66 -9.15 -26.53
N GLU A 41 -10.52 -10.47 -26.36
CA GLU A 41 -11.68 -11.38 -26.29
C GLU A 41 -12.52 -11.16 -25.03
N ALA A 42 -11.89 -10.93 -23.88
CA ALA A 42 -12.63 -10.61 -22.65
C ALA A 42 -13.42 -9.29 -22.80
N PHE A 43 -12.84 -8.26 -23.43
CA PHE A 43 -13.55 -7.02 -23.73
C PHE A 43 -14.68 -7.21 -24.75
N GLN A 44 -14.44 -8.01 -25.81
CA GLN A 44 -15.46 -8.35 -26.80
C GLN A 44 -16.64 -9.09 -26.19
N ALA A 45 -16.39 -10.03 -25.27
CA ALA A 45 -17.44 -10.78 -24.60
C ALA A 45 -18.39 -9.87 -23.81
N VAL A 46 -17.85 -8.88 -23.10
CA VAL A 46 -18.67 -7.88 -22.39
C VAL A 46 -19.43 -6.99 -23.37
N GLN A 47 -18.80 -6.59 -24.48
CA GLN A 47 -19.45 -5.76 -25.51
C GLN A 47 -20.60 -6.51 -26.21
N ARG A 48 -20.43 -7.81 -26.49
CA ARG A 48 -21.39 -8.68 -27.20
C ARG A 48 -22.48 -9.26 -26.31
N GLU A 49 -22.45 -8.98 -25.01
CA GLU A 49 -23.37 -9.56 -24.02
C GLU A 49 -23.19 -11.07 -23.79
N ASP A 50 -22.05 -11.63 -24.19
CA ASP A 50 -21.65 -13.00 -23.82
C ASP A 50 -21.29 -13.08 -22.32
N ALA A 51 -20.85 -11.95 -21.76
CA ALA A 51 -20.65 -11.72 -20.33
C ALA A 51 -21.30 -10.40 -19.89
N ASP A 52 -21.82 -10.35 -18.67
CA ASP A 52 -22.48 -9.17 -18.10
C ASP A 52 -21.46 -8.11 -17.66
N PHE A 53 -20.32 -8.57 -17.15
CA PHE A 53 -19.24 -7.75 -16.63
C PHE A 53 -17.87 -8.27 -17.03
N GLY A 54 -16.85 -7.43 -16.96
CA GLY A 54 -15.44 -7.82 -17.10
C GLY A 54 -14.62 -7.41 -15.89
N VAL A 55 -13.75 -8.29 -15.39
CA VAL A 55 -12.75 -7.95 -14.36
C VAL A 55 -11.36 -8.01 -14.97
N LEU A 56 -10.77 -6.84 -15.20
CA LEU A 56 -9.53 -6.72 -15.97
C LEU A 56 -8.45 -5.95 -15.18
N PRO A 57 -7.20 -6.43 -15.17
CA PRO A 57 -6.11 -5.74 -14.48
C PRO A 57 -5.73 -4.47 -15.25
N ILE A 58 -5.46 -3.37 -14.55
CA ILE A 58 -5.07 -2.10 -15.17
C ILE A 58 -3.70 -1.60 -14.73
N GLU A 59 -3.26 -2.01 -13.54
CA GLU A 59 -2.01 -1.55 -12.95
C GLU A 59 -1.48 -2.59 -11.96
N ASN A 60 -0.17 -2.77 -11.92
CA ASN A 60 0.53 -3.58 -10.93
C ASN A 60 1.60 -2.74 -10.24
N SER A 61 1.77 -2.88 -8.92
CA SER A 61 2.72 -2.08 -8.14
C SER A 61 4.18 -2.28 -8.56
N LEU A 62 4.54 -3.45 -9.11
CA LEU A 62 5.88 -3.76 -9.59
C LEU A 62 6.04 -3.54 -11.10
N GLY A 63 4.99 -3.81 -11.88
CA GLY A 63 4.99 -3.75 -13.35
C GLY A 63 4.51 -2.43 -13.97
N GLY A 64 3.88 -1.57 -13.18
CA GLY A 64 3.24 -0.34 -13.66
C GLY A 64 1.91 -0.58 -14.38
N SER A 65 1.51 0.38 -15.21
CA SER A 65 0.23 0.35 -15.95
C SER A 65 0.22 -0.64 -17.11
N ILE A 66 -0.88 -1.37 -17.25
CA ILE A 66 -1.13 -2.29 -18.36
C ILE A 66 -1.80 -1.50 -19.48
N HIS A 67 -0.97 -0.81 -20.27
CA HIS A 67 -1.37 0.09 -21.35
C HIS A 67 -2.34 -0.52 -22.37
N ALA A 68 -2.19 -1.81 -22.69
CA ALA A 68 -3.11 -2.51 -23.58
C ALA A 68 -4.56 -2.43 -23.09
N ASN A 69 -4.81 -2.60 -21.80
CA ASN A 69 -6.17 -2.60 -21.26
C ASN A 69 -6.80 -1.20 -21.22
N TYR A 70 -5.99 -0.15 -21.09
CA TYR A 70 -6.46 1.22 -21.28
C TYR A 70 -6.91 1.49 -22.72
N ASP A 71 -6.18 0.98 -23.72
CA ASP A 71 -6.55 1.13 -25.13
C ASP A 71 -7.83 0.36 -25.46
N LEU A 72 -7.97 -0.85 -24.92
CA LEU A 72 -9.16 -1.68 -25.11
C LEU A 72 -10.39 -1.03 -24.45
N LEU A 73 -10.23 -0.42 -23.28
CA LEU A 73 -11.30 0.35 -22.62
C LEU A 73 -11.79 1.52 -23.49
N LEU A 74 -10.87 2.19 -24.18
CA LEU A 74 -11.20 3.23 -25.14
C LEU A 74 -11.90 2.68 -26.39
N LYS A 75 -11.32 1.64 -27.00
CA LYS A 75 -11.81 0.97 -28.22
C LYS A 75 -13.23 0.41 -28.06
N PHE A 76 -13.49 -0.31 -26.97
CA PHE A 76 -14.75 -1.04 -26.78
C PHE A 76 -15.86 -0.19 -26.15
N GLY A 77 -15.58 1.05 -25.76
CA GLY A 77 -16.62 1.93 -25.23
C GLY A 77 -17.12 1.55 -23.83
N LEU A 78 -16.46 0.62 -23.13
CA LEU A 78 -16.90 0.16 -21.81
C LEU A 78 -16.67 1.23 -20.73
N HIS A 79 -17.37 1.05 -19.62
CA HIS A 79 -17.36 1.95 -18.47
C HIS A 79 -16.86 1.24 -17.22
N ILE A 80 -16.11 1.97 -16.40
CA ILE A 80 -15.63 1.49 -15.11
C ILE A 80 -16.73 1.68 -14.07
N VAL A 81 -17.17 0.59 -13.47
CA VAL A 81 -18.25 0.56 -12.48
C VAL A 81 -17.78 0.08 -11.10
N GLY A 82 -16.51 -0.28 -10.97
CA GLY A 82 -15.87 -0.66 -9.71
C GLY A 82 -14.38 -0.91 -9.87
N GLU A 83 -13.69 -1.02 -8.74
CA GLU A 83 -12.27 -1.39 -8.68
C GLU A 83 -11.98 -2.35 -7.53
N TYR A 84 -10.91 -3.12 -7.67
CA TYR A 84 -10.43 -4.04 -6.65
C TYR A 84 -8.90 -4.15 -6.66
N ASP A 85 -8.27 -3.96 -5.52
CA ASP A 85 -6.82 -4.17 -5.36
C ASP A 85 -6.58 -5.56 -4.79
N LEU A 86 -6.07 -6.47 -5.62
CA LEU A 86 -5.70 -7.82 -5.22
C LEU A 86 -4.22 -7.85 -4.80
N ARG A 87 -3.94 -8.35 -3.59
CA ARG A 87 -2.59 -8.72 -3.19
C ARG A 87 -2.18 -10.00 -3.92
N VAL A 88 -1.08 -9.95 -4.66
CA VAL A 88 -0.56 -11.08 -5.43
C VAL A 88 0.33 -11.92 -4.52
N GLU A 89 -0.26 -12.98 -3.97
CA GLU A 89 0.42 -13.95 -3.09
C GLU A 89 0.80 -15.19 -3.90
N HIS A 90 2.09 -15.42 -4.09
CA HIS A 90 2.59 -16.58 -4.80
C HIS A 90 2.66 -17.77 -3.84
N SER A 91 2.21 -18.93 -4.30
CA SER A 91 2.30 -20.21 -3.57
C SER A 91 3.15 -21.20 -4.35
N LEU A 92 3.99 -21.94 -3.63
CA LEU A 92 4.76 -23.05 -4.17
C LEU A 92 3.91 -24.33 -4.08
N LEU A 93 3.54 -24.87 -5.24
CA LEU A 93 2.62 -25.97 -5.40
C LEU A 93 3.36 -27.24 -5.83
N ALA A 94 2.96 -28.38 -5.29
CA ALA A 94 3.46 -29.70 -5.67
C ALA A 94 2.32 -30.72 -5.72
N LEU A 95 2.57 -31.91 -6.26
CA LEU A 95 1.61 -33.00 -6.15
C LEU A 95 1.43 -33.44 -4.69
N PRO A 96 0.24 -33.94 -4.30
CA PRO A 96 0.01 -34.47 -2.97
C PRO A 96 1.07 -35.51 -2.55
N GLY A 97 1.65 -35.28 -1.37
CA GLY A 97 2.66 -36.17 -0.78
C GLY A 97 4.08 -36.00 -1.30
N VAL A 98 4.37 -34.99 -2.13
CA VAL A 98 5.73 -34.60 -2.50
C VAL A 98 6.32 -33.71 -1.39
N ALA A 99 7.53 -34.00 -0.93
CA ALA A 99 8.20 -33.18 0.07
C ALA A 99 9.02 -32.06 -0.59
N LEU A 100 9.28 -30.98 0.15
CA LEU A 100 10.05 -29.84 -0.35
C LEU A 100 11.46 -30.25 -0.83
N GLY A 101 12.08 -31.26 -0.20
CA GLY A 101 13.40 -31.76 -0.58
C GLY A 101 13.44 -32.57 -1.88
N ASP A 102 12.29 -33.00 -2.41
CA ASP A 102 12.21 -33.75 -3.67
C ASP A 102 12.22 -32.83 -4.90
N ILE A 103 12.04 -31.52 -4.69
CA ILE A 103 11.87 -30.53 -5.76
C ILE A 103 13.23 -30.15 -6.37
N LYS A 104 13.36 -30.35 -7.68
CA LYS A 104 14.53 -30.00 -8.49
C LYS A 104 14.25 -28.86 -9.47
N THR A 105 13.00 -28.71 -9.90
CA THR A 105 12.58 -27.72 -10.90
C THR A 105 11.39 -26.92 -10.38
N VAL A 106 11.38 -25.61 -10.63
CA VAL A 106 10.23 -24.75 -10.36
C VAL A 106 9.73 -24.12 -11.66
N ILE A 107 8.47 -24.34 -12.00
CA ILE A 107 7.83 -23.81 -13.22
C ILE A 107 6.86 -22.66 -12.90
N SER A 108 6.91 -21.60 -13.70
CA SER A 108 5.92 -20.51 -13.67
C SER A 108 6.15 -19.53 -14.82
N HIS A 109 5.31 -18.50 -14.91
CA HIS A 109 5.56 -17.33 -15.77
C HIS A 109 6.89 -16.65 -15.40
N PRO A 110 7.71 -16.17 -16.36
CA PRO A 110 9.00 -15.52 -16.10
C PRO A 110 8.95 -14.44 -15.01
N GLN A 111 7.90 -13.63 -14.98
CA GLN A 111 7.75 -12.57 -13.98
C GLN A 111 7.50 -13.13 -12.57
N ALA A 112 6.73 -14.22 -12.44
CA ALA A 112 6.49 -14.86 -11.15
C ALA A 112 7.76 -15.56 -10.64
N LEU A 113 8.52 -16.20 -11.53
CA LEU A 113 9.83 -16.78 -11.18
C LEU A 113 10.81 -15.72 -10.69
N ALA A 114 10.88 -14.57 -11.38
CA ALA A 114 11.72 -13.45 -10.97
C ALA A 114 11.30 -12.83 -9.64
N GLN A 115 10.00 -12.88 -9.31
CA GLN A 115 9.45 -12.40 -8.05
C GLN A 115 9.63 -13.38 -6.89
N CYS A 116 10.03 -14.64 -7.14
CA CYS A 116 10.23 -15.66 -6.11
C CYS A 116 11.66 -16.22 -6.14
N ALA A 117 12.62 -15.43 -6.66
CA ALA A 117 13.94 -15.92 -7.00
C ALA A 117 14.71 -16.35 -5.75
N HIS A 118 14.53 -15.65 -4.62
CA HIS A 118 15.19 -16.00 -3.36
C HIS A 118 14.67 -17.33 -2.83
N THR A 119 13.36 -17.55 -2.84
CA THR A 119 12.77 -18.82 -2.40
C THR A 119 13.21 -19.98 -3.27
N ILE A 120 13.23 -19.80 -4.60
CA ILE A 120 13.67 -20.84 -5.55
C ILE A 120 15.14 -21.20 -5.33
N ALA A 121 16.00 -20.19 -5.13
CA ALA A 121 17.42 -20.42 -4.83
C ALA A 121 17.62 -21.13 -3.48
N ALA A 122 16.85 -20.77 -2.45
CA ALA A 122 16.95 -21.34 -1.11
C ALA A 122 16.62 -22.85 -1.06
N ILE A 123 15.75 -23.34 -1.95
CA ILE A 123 15.44 -24.77 -2.09
C ILE A 123 16.37 -25.51 -3.05
N GLY A 124 17.29 -24.81 -3.71
CA GLY A 124 18.23 -25.40 -4.67
C GLY A 124 17.60 -25.86 -5.99
N ALA A 125 16.40 -25.38 -6.32
CA ALA A 125 15.68 -25.76 -7.52
C ALA A 125 16.02 -24.86 -8.71
N LYS A 126 15.89 -25.39 -9.94
CA LYS A 126 16.10 -24.63 -11.17
C LYS A 126 14.79 -24.00 -11.68
N PRO A 127 14.75 -22.68 -11.94
CA PRO A 127 13.58 -22.06 -12.54
C PRO A 127 13.44 -22.47 -14.01
N ARG A 128 12.22 -22.78 -14.44
CA ARG A 128 11.87 -23.04 -15.84
C ARG A 128 10.64 -22.22 -16.22
N ALA A 129 10.83 -21.30 -17.16
CA ALA A 129 9.77 -20.41 -17.62
C ALA A 129 8.70 -21.17 -18.41
N GLU A 130 7.45 -20.87 -18.12
CA GLU A 130 6.25 -21.32 -18.83
C GLU A 130 5.39 -20.11 -19.22
N TYR A 131 4.34 -20.35 -20.00
CA TYR A 131 3.51 -19.28 -20.56
C TYR A 131 2.69 -18.50 -19.52
N ASP A 132 2.20 -19.16 -18.46
CA ASP A 132 1.35 -18.53 -17.44
C ASP A 132 1.55 -19.19 -16.05
N THR A 133 1.01 -18.56 -15.01
CA THR A 133 1.08 -19.10 -13.63
C THR A 133 0.08 -20.23 -13.42
N ALA A 134 -1.18 -20.04 -13.82
CA ALA A 134 -2.25 -21.03 -13.62
C ALA A 134 -2.08 -22.29 -14.49
N GLY A 135 -1.66 -22.14 -15.74
CA GLY A 135 -1.31 -23.26 -16.61
C GLY A 135 -0.02 -23.94 -16.20
N SER A 136 0.92 -23.28 -15.52
CA SER A 136 2.03 -24.00 -14.86
C SER A 136 1.52 -24.99 -13.80
N ALA A 137 0.54 -24.58 -12.99
CA ALA A 137 -0.11 -25.49 -12.04
C ALA A 137 -0.86 -26.63 -12.76
N LYS A 138 -1.58 -26.31 -13.85
CA LYS A 138 -2.21 -27.32 -14.69
C LYS A 138 -1.21 -28.32 -15.27
N MET A 139 -0.09 -27.83 -15.82
CA MET A 139 0.95 -28.68 -16.41
C MET A 139 1.56 -29.61 -15.37
N LEU A 140 1.81 -29.12 -14.16
CA LEU A 140 2.28 -29.93 -13.05
C LEU A 140 1.29 -31.07 -12.72
N ALA A 141 -0.01 -30.76 -12.67
CA ALA A 141 -1.06 -31.75 -12.43
C ALA A 141 -1.21 -32.75 -13.59
N ASP A 142 -1.22 -32.28 -14.84
CA ASP A 142 -1.42 -33.14 -16.02
C ASP A 142 -0.26 -34.12 -16.21
N HIS A 143 0.98 -33.68 -16.00
CA HIS A 143 2.17 -34.50 -16.23
C HIS A 143 2.57 -35.35 -15.02
N GLN A 144 1.95 -35.12 -13.86
CA GLN A 144 2.25 -35.85 -12.63
C GLN A 144 3.74 -35.82 -12.25
N TRP A 145 4.42 -34.68 -12.45
CA TRP A 145 5.83 -34.52 -12.08
C TRP A 145 6.02 -34.44 -10.57
N ARG A 146 6.79 -35.38 -10.01
CA ARG A 146 7.08 -35.45 -8.57
C ARG A 146 8.34 -34.70 -8.15
N ASP A 147 9.21 -34.35 -9.10
CA ASP A 147 10.46 -33.61 -8.89
C ASP A 147 10.33 -32.12 -9.25
N THR A 148 9.10 -31.67 -9.54
CA THR A 148 8.82 -30.32 -10.03
C THR A 148 7.75 -29.68 -9.16
N ALA A 149 7.92 -28.39 -8.87
CA ALA A 149 6.91 -27.55 -8.23
C ALA A 149 6.48 -26.43 -9.18
N ALA A 150 5.29 -25.88 -8.97
CA ALA A 150 4.78 -24.73 -9.72
C ALA A 150 4.64 -23.52 -8.79
N VAL A 151 4.99 -22.32 -9.26
CA VAL A 151 4.61 -21.08 -8.57
C VAL A 151 3.33 -20.55 -9.19
N ALA A 152 2.24 -20.50 -8.41
CA ALA A 152 0.94 -20.03 -8.87
C ALA A 152 0.11 -19.50 -7.70
N SER A 153 -1.15 -19.13 -7.96
CA SER A 153 -2.09 -18.77 -6.90
C SER A 153 -2.47 -20.02 -6.08
N ASP A 154 -2.90 -19.79 -4.85
CA ASP A 154 -3.58 -20.78 -4.01
C ASP A 154 -4.86 -21.34 -4.69
N LEU A 155 -5.62 -20.51 -5.39
CA LEU A 155 -6.81 -20.91 -6.14
C LEU A 155 -6.47 -21.95 -7.23
N ALA A 156 -5.32 -21.82 -7.89
CA ALA A 156 -4.88 -22.83 -8.86
C ALA A 156 -4.60 -24.18 -8.19
N ALA A 157 -4.12 -24.18 -6.94
CA ALA A 157 -3.91 -25.43 -6.20
C ALA A 157 -5.22 -26.19 -5.98
N GLU A 158 -6.29 -25.48 -5.61
CA GLU A 158 -7.62 -26.05 -5.42
C GLU A 158 -8.17 -26.64 -6.71
N TYR A 159 -8.07 -25.91 -7.81
CA TYR A 159 -8.57 -26.34 -9.12
C TYR A 159 -7.91 -27.61 -9.64
N TYR A 160 -6.60 -27.73 -9.44
CA TYR A 160 -5.80 -28.82 -10.01
C TYR A 160 -5.44 -29.90 -8.99
N GLY A 161 -6.02 -29.87 -7.78
CA GLY A 161 -5.81 -30.88 -6.74
C GLY A 161 -4.36 -30.95 -6.24
N LEU A 162 -3.68 -29.81 -6.20
CA LEU A 162 -2.28 -29.71 -5.80
C LEU A 162 -2.14 -29.37 -4.32
N GLN A 163 -1.03 -29.81 -3.73
CA GLN A 163 -0.63 -29.45 -2.38
C GLN A 163 0.14 -28.14 -2.39
N VAL A 164 -0.23 -27.23 -1.49
CA VAL A 164 0.56 -26.01 -1.21
C VAL A 164 1.70 -26.39 -0.26
N LEU A 165 2.94 -26.36 -0.75
CA LEU A 165 4.14 -26.62 0.08
C LEU A 165 4.52 -25.42 0.93
N ARG A 166 4.36 -24.21 0.37
CA ARG A 166 4.65 -22.95 1.05
C ARG A 166 3.81 -21.84 0.44
N ARG A 167 3.25 -20.97 1.28
CA ARG A 167 2.55 -19.74 0.88
C ARG A 167 3.48 -18.55 0.99
N ASN A 168 3.14 -17.47 0.28
CA ASN A 168 3.84 -16.19 0.31
C ASN A 168 5.33 -16.36 -0.03
N VAL A 169 5.60 -17.01 -1.17
CA VAL A 169 6.99 -17.29 -1.63
C VAL A 169 7.60 -16.16 -2.44
N GLU A 170 6.85 -15.08 -2.66
CA GLU A 170 7.32 -13.85 -3.25
C GLU A 170 8.38 -13.14 -2.39
N ASP A 171 9.31 -12.47 -3.06
CA ASP A 171 10.41 -11.73 -2.45
C ASP A 171 9.97 -10.34 -1.93
N ASP A 172 8.83 -9.82 -2.41
CA ASP A 172 8.26 -8.50 -2.04
C ASP A 172 6.79 -8.66 -1.64
N ASP A 173 6.46 -8.31 -0.40
CA ASP A 173 5.13 -8.44 0.18
C ASP A 173 4.14 -7.31 -0.26
N GLY A 174 4.65 -6.30 -0.98
CA GLY A 174 3.96 -5.14 -1.53
C GLY A 174 3.48 -5.29 -2.99
N ASN A 175 3.37 -6.52 -3.50
CA ASN A 175 2.86 -6.78 -4.84
C ASN A 175 1.32 -6.73 -4.91
N PHE A 176 0.78 -5.65 -5.48
CA PHE A 176 -0.65 -5.46 -5.66
C PHE A 176 -0.98 -5.26 -7.14
N THR A 177 -2.07 -5.85 -7.58
CA THR A 177 -2.65 -5.61 -8.90
C THR A 177 -4.02 -4.99 -8.75
N ARG A 178 -4.21 -3.82 -9.35
CA ARG A 178 -5.49 -3.12 -9.41
C ARG A 178 -6.29 -3.65 -10.59
N PHE A 179 -7.49 -4.13 -10.30
CA PHE A 179 -8.47 -4.61 -11.27
C PHE A 179 -9.64 -3.63 -11.38
N LEU A 180 -10.19 -3.50 -12.58
CA LEU A 180 -11.38 -2.72 -12.85
C LEU A 180 -12.54 -3.65 -13.18
N LEU A 181 -13.71 -3.35 -12.62
CA LEU A 181 -14.97 -3.93 -13.03
C LEU A 181 -15.55 -3.08 -14.17
N LEU A 182 -15.75 -3.71 -15.32
CA LEU A 182 -16.21 -3.07 -16.53
C LEU A 182 -17.64 -3.49 -16.86
N SER A 183 -18.43 -2.54 -17.33
CA SER A 183 -19.79 -2.75 -17.83
C SER A 183 -20.03 -1.94 -19.11
N ARG A 184 -21.03 -2.35 -19.89
CA ARG A 184 -21.54 -1.54 -20.99
C ARG A 184 -22.37 -0.35 -20.50
N LYS A 185 -22.99 -0.46 -19.33
CA LYS A 185 -23.79 0.63 -18.76
C LYS A 185 -22.88 1.60 -18.00
N PRO A 186 -22.93 2.91 -18.29
CA PRO A 186 -22.06 3.92 -17.66
C PRO A 186 -22.35 4.16 -16.18
N ASP A 187 -23.63 4.05 -15.82
CA ASP A 187 -24.10 4.18 -14.46
C ASP A 187 -25.04 3.01 -14.20
N LEU A 188 -24.84 2.38 -13.06
CA LEU A 188 -25.63 1.29 -12.55
C LEU A 188 -26.51 1.82 -11.43
N GLY A 189 -27.03 3.05 -11.52
CA GLY A 189 -27.90 3.63 -10.48
C GLY A 189 -27.21 3.72 -9.12
N LEU A 190 -25.95 4.16 -9.09
CA LEU A 190 -25.18 4.37 -7.86
C LEU A 190 -25.79 5.54 -7.08
N ASP A 191 -26.37 5.28 -5.91
CA ASP A 191 -26.91 6.34 -5.06
C ASP A 191 -25.74 7.09 -4.41
N ALA A 192 -25.38 8.26 -4.96
CA ALA A 192 -24.27 9.11 -4.52
C ALA A 192 -24.44 9.66 -3.07
N LYS A 193 -25.53 9.32 -2.37
CA LYS A 193 -25.96 9.93 -1.11
C LYS A 193 -25.44 9.26 0.17
N ALA A 194 -24.58 8.24 0.12
CA ALA A 194 -24.23 7.48 1.32
C ALA A 194 -22.72 7.34 1.55
N GLY A 195 -22.07 8.35 2.16
CA GLY A 195 -20.80 8.24 2.90
C GLY A 195 -19.65 7.45 2.26
N THR A 196 -19.69 7.26 0.94
CA THR A 196 -18.79 6.41 0.18
C THR A 196 -17.94 7.34 -0.68
N GLU A 197 -16.63 7.17 -0.58
CA GLU A 197 -15.69 7.89 -1.42
C GLU A 197 -15.77 7.34 -2.85
N PHE A 198 -15.97 8.23 -3.80
CA PHE A 198 -16.00 7.89 -5.22
C PHE A 198 -14.67 8.24 -5.88
N LYS A 199 -14.40 7.58 -6.99
CA LYS A 199 -13.32 7.90 -7.91
C LYS A 199 -13.91 8.08 -9.29
N THR A 200 -13.48 9.12 -9.97
CA THR A 200 -13.81 9.39 -11.37
C THR A 200 -12.57 9.24 -12.22
N SER A 201 -12.53 8.19 -13.03
CA SER A 201 -11.47 7.98 -14.01
C SER A 201 -11.82 8.70 -15.30
N LEU A 202 -10.86 9.42 -15.85
CA LEU A 202 -11.01 10.12 -17.11
C LEU A 202 -9.74 10.04 -17.94
N VAL A 203 -9.93 10.23 -19.24
CA VAL A 203 -8.85 10.30 -20.21
C VAL A 203 -9.01 11.52 -21.08
N PHE A 204 -7.92 12.26 -21.30
CA PHE A 204 -7.96 13.46 -22.13
C PHE A 204 -6.72 13.63 -23.02
N SER A 205 -6.86 14.47 -24.03
CA SER A 205 -5.79 14.88 -24.94
C SER A 205 -5.92 16.36 -25.30
N PHE A 206 -4.80 17.05 -25.47
CA PHE A 206 -4.77 18.47 -25.80
C PHE A 206 -5.06 18.74 -27.28
N MET A 207 -5.54 19.95 -27.59
CA MET A 207 -5.53 20.47 -28.96
C MET A 207 -4.09 20.51 -29.48
N ASP A 208 -3.94 20.35 -30.80
CA ASP A 208 -2.72 19.92 -31.53
C ASP A 208 -1.45 20.81 -31.34
N SER A 209 -1.45 21.77 -30.41
CA SER A 209 -0.35 22.68 -30.15
C SER A 209 0.73 22.16 -29.18
N ASN A 210 0.51 21.08 -28.39
CA ASN A 210 1.46 20.51 -27.40
C ASN A 210 2.36 21.59 -26.75
N GLU A 211 1.74 22.73 -26.42
CA GLU A 211 2.43 23.93 -25.98
C GLU A 211 3.00 23.72 -24.58
N ARG A 212 4.06 24.46 -24.26
CA ARG A 212 4.66 24.41 -22.92
C ARG A 212 3.60 24.75 -21.86
N GLY A 213 3.47 23.89 -20.85
CA GLY A 213 2.57 24.12 -19.71
C GLY A 213 1.11 23.71 -19.92
N GLN A 214 0.76 23.03 -21.02
CA GLN A 214 -0.62 22.52 -21.22
C GLN A 214 -1.09 21.57 -20.11
N LEU A 215 -0.23 20.65 -19.68
CA LEU A 215 -0.54 19.78 -18.54
C LEU A 215 -0.78 20.59 -17.26
N TYR A 216 0.02 21.62 -17.00
CA TYR A 216 -0.20 22.49 -15.85
C TYR A 216 -1.57 23.20 -15.92
N LYS A 217 -1.97 23.68 -17.10
CA LYS A 217 -3.31 24.27 -17.30
C LYS A 217 -4.45 23.25 -17.10
N ALA A 218 -4.25 21.99 -17.52
CA ALA A 218 -5.19 20.93 -17.24
C ALA A 218 -5.32 20.65 -15.74
N LEU A 219 -4.18 20.49 -15.06
CA LEU A 219 -4.17 20.16 -13.64
C LEU A 219 -4.67 21.31 -12.76
N SER A 220 -4.48 22.56 -13.18
CA SER A 220 -5.05 23.71 -12.47
C SER A 220 -6.58 23.72 -12.48
N ALA A 221 -7.23 23.10 -13.48
CA ALA A 221 -8.68 22.93 -13.48
C ALA A 221 -9.18 22.11 -12.27
N PHE A 222 -8.37 21.14 -11.82
CA PHE A 222 -8.65 20.32 -10.65
C PHE A 222 -8.16 20.98 -9.36
N SER A 223 -6.90 21.43 -9.33
CA SER A 223 -6.28 21.94 -8.10
C SER A 223 -6.91 23.23 -7.58
N LEU A 224 -7.41 24.11 -8.47
CA LEU A 224 -8.09 25.34 -8.06
C LEU A 224 -9.51 25.11 -7.49
N ARG A 225 -9.98 23.84 -7.50
CA ARG A 225 -11.28 23.41 -6.99
C ARG A 225 -11.15 22.38 -5.86
N ASP A 226 -9.94 22.26 -5.29
CA ASP A 226 -9.62 21.30 -4.22
C ASP A 226 -10.01 19.86 -4.55
N ILE A 227 -9.84 19.47 -5.82
CA ILE A 227 -10.08 18.09 -6.28
C ILE A 227 -8.77 17.30 -6.20
N ASP A 228 -8.77 16.27 -5.34
CA ASP A 228 -7.63 15.37 -5.19
C ASP A 228 -7.49 14.43 -6.40
N MET A 229 -6.24 14.20 -6.80
CA MET A 229 -5.89 13.25 -7.86
C MET A 229 -5.14 12.06 -7.25
N SER A 230 -5.60 10.85 -7.56
CA SER A 230 -4.96 9.60 -7.11
C SER A 230 -4.09 8.95 -8.19
N LYS A 231 -4.29 9.32 -9.46
CA LYS A 231 -3.47 8.86 -10.59
C LYS A 231 -3.32 9.97 -11.62
N ILE A 232 -2.13 10.09 -12.19
CA ILE A 232 -1.89 10.79 -13.44
C ILE A 232 -0.84 10.04 -14.25
N GLU A 233 -1.13 9.80 -15.53
CA GLU A 233 -0.20 9.12 -16.41
C GLU A 233 -0.29 9.65 -17.84
N SER A 234 0.86 10.00 -18.42
CA SER A 234 0.95 10.44 -19.81
C SER A 234 1.40 9.31 -20.73
N ARG A 235 0.78 9.19 -21.90
CA ARG A 235 1.16 8.19 -22.92
C ARG A 235 1.08 8.77 -24.33
N PRO A 236 2.04 8.50 -25.24
CA PRO A 236 1.91 8.87 -26.64
C PRO A 236 0.70 8.19 -27.31
N TRP A 237 -0.16 8.97 -27.95
CA TRP A 237 -1.27 8.53 -28.81
C TRP A 237 -0.77 8.42 -30.26
N GLY A 238 -0.69 7.19 -30.80
CA GLY A 238 -0.27 6.90 -32.17
C GLY A 238 -1.42 6.91 -33.21
N HIS A 239 -1.07 6.92 -34.51
CA HIS A 239 -2.04 6.94 -35.62
C HIS A 239 -3.01 5.75 -35.61
N THR A 240 -2.53 4.56 -35.24
CA THR A 240 -3.33 3.33 -35.18
C THR A 240 -4.41 3.38 -34.09
N ALA A 241 -4.08 3.89 -32.91
CA ALA A 241 -5.06 4.09 -31.83
C ALA A 241 -6.14 5.11 -32.22
N LYS A 242 -5.76 6.11 -33.05
CA LYS A 242 -6.69 7.13 -33.56
C LYS A 242 -7.69 6.53 -34.56
N GLN A 243 -7.23 5.66 -35.46
CA GLN A 243 -8.09 4.92 -36.38
C GLN A 243 -9.05 3.99 -35.63
N GLN A 244 -8.55 3.22 -34.66
CA GLN A 244 -9.37 2.29 -33.87
C GLN A 244 -10.48 2.99 -33.06
N TYR A 245 -10.26 4.23 -32.60
CA TYR A 245 -11.30 5.03 -31.93
C TYR A 245 -12.34 5.60 -32.91
N HIS A 246 -11.91 6.03 -34.10
CA HIS A 246 -12.85 6.48 -35.14
C HIS A 246 -13.77 5.34 -35.57
N ASP A 247 -13.22 4.13 -35.72
CA ASP A 247 -13.99 2.93 -36.08
C ASP A 247 -15.02 2.55 -35.00
N SER A 248 -14.77 2.84 -33.72
CA SER A 248 -15.73 2.56 -32.63
C SER A 248 -16.84 3.61 -32.48
N LEU A 249 -16.70 4.79 -33.09
CA LEU A 249 -17.68 5.89 -33.10
C LEU A 249 -18.55 5.94 -34.37
N ALA A 250 -18.37 5.03 -35.33
CA ALA A 250 -19.04 5.04 -36.63
C ALA A 250 -20.58 4.79 -36.60
N GLY A 251 -21.24 5.18 -35.51
CA GLY A 251 -22.70 5.33 -35.38
C GLY A 251 -23.16 6.74 -34.97
N GLY A 252 -22.29 7.76 -34.88
CA GLY A 252 -22.69 9.12 -34.47
C GLY A 252 -21.82 10.26 -34.99
N SER A 253 -22.38 11.04 -35.93
CA SER A 253 -22.04 12.37 -36.47
C SER A 253 -20.56 12.75 -36.73
N ASP A 254 -20.29 13.00 -38.02
CA ASP A 254 -19.11 13.63 -38.59
C ASP A 254 -18.77 15.01 -37.99
N ASP A 255 -17.66 15.12 -37.25
CA ASP A 255 -16.98 16.42 -37.04
C ASP A 255 -15.44 16.29 -36.92
N PHE A 256 -14.86 15.30 -37.61
CA PHE A 256 -13.44 14.97 -37.50
C PHE A 256 -12.67 15.16 -38.81
N SER A 257 -12.97 16.21 -39.56
CA SER A 257 -12.14 16.60 -40.71
C SER A 257 -10.83 17.22 -40.23
N LEU A 258 -9.71 16.54 -40.49
CA LEU A 258 -8.37 17.10 -40.29
C LEU A 258 -8.11 18.21 -41.29
N SER A 259 -7.63 19.37 -40.83
CA SER A 259 -7.02 20.34 -41.74
C SER A 259 -5.65 19.80 -42.21
N PRO A 260 -5.21 20.12 -43.45
CA PRO A 260 -3.96 19.61 -44.02
C PRO A 260 -2.70 19.93 -43.18
N GLU A 261 -2.77 20.92 -42.29
CA GLU A 261 -1.65 21.35 -41.43
C GLU A 261 -1.44 20.44 -40.21
N SER A 262 -2.46 19.69 -39.77
CA SER A 262 -2.36 18.76 -38.63
C SER A 262 -1.52 17.50 -38.94
N ALA A 263 -1.19 17.26 -40.21
CA ALA A 263 -0.41 16.11 -40.67
C ALA A 263 1.09 16.18 -40.32
N ARG A 264 1.57 17.30 -39.76
CA ARG A 264 3.01 17.53 -39.50
C ARG A 264 3.53 17.08 -38.13
N ARG A 265 2.70 16.64 -37.18
CA ARG A 265 3.16 16.20 -35.85
C ARG A 265 2.97 14.71 -35.60
N LYS A 266 4.10 14.01 -35.40
CA LYS A 266 4.19 12.55 -35.21
C LYS A 266 3.73 12.03 -33.84
N TYR A 267 3.54 12.91 -32.84
CA TYR A 267 3.28 12.52 -31.45
C TYR A 267 2.18 13.39 -30.80
N SER A 268 1.03 12.79 -30.52
CA SER A 268 -0.01 13.31 -29.63
C SER A 268 0.08 12.59 -28.28
N TYR A 269 -0.51 13.10 -27.20
CA TYR A 269 -0.48 12.45 -25.88
C TYR A 269 -1.88 12.25 -25.30
N LEU A 270 -2.06 11.12 -24.64
CA LEU A 270 -3.13 10.81 -23.71
C LEU A 270 -2.70 11.06 -22.28
N PHE A 271 -3.65 11.51 -21.48
CA PHE A 271 -3.50 11.62 -20.04
C PHE A 271 -4.63 10.84 -19.38
N TYR A 272 -4.28 9.79 -18.64
CA TYR A 272 -5.20 9.06 -17.78
C TYR A 272 -5.12 9.65 -16.38
N VAL A 273 -6.28 10.01 -15.81
CA VAL A 273 -6.37 10.66 -14.51
C VAL A 273 -7.49 10.04 -13.69
N ASP A 274 -7.20 9.80 -12.41
CA ASP A 274 -8.20 9.40 -11.42
C ASP A 274 -8.40 10.54 -10.42
N LEU A 275 -9.61 11.11 -10.41
CA LEU A 275 -10.03 12.13 -9.47
C LEU A 275 -10.78 11.50 -8.29
N ILE A 276 -10.60 12.01 -7.08
CA ILE A 276 -11.44 11.66 -5.94
C ILE A 276 -12.72 12.51 -6.00
N GLY A 277 -13.86 11.83 -6.01
CA GLY A 277 -15.20 12.40 -6.17
C GLY A 277 -15.98 11.79 -7.33
N HIS A 278 -17.26 12.15 -7.42
CA HIS A 278 -18.21 11.63 -8.41
C HIS A 278 -18.40 12.61 -9.58
N GLN A 279 -18.67 12.12 -10.80
CA GLN A 279 -18.88 12.98 -11.98
C GLN A 279 -20.07 13.94 -11.87
N THR A 280 -20.97 13.72 -10.91
CA THR A 280 -22.12 14.61 -10.65
C THR A 280 -21.81 15.69 -9.61
N ASP A 281 -20.64 15.67 -8.99
CA ASP A 281 -20.25 16.70 -8.02
C ASP A 281 -20.01 18.02 -8.75
N ASP A 282 -20.56 19.12 -8.24
CA ASP A 282 -20.47 20.43 -8.90
C ASP A 282 -19.01 20.83 -9.20
N ASN A 283 -18.08 20.52 -8.29
CA ASN A 283 -16.66 20.79 -8.48
C ASN A 283 -16.09 20.00 -9.67
N ILE A 284 -16.41 18.72 -9.78
CA ILE A 284 -15.93 17.86 -10.88
C ILE A 284 -16.62 18.25 -12.19
N ILE A 285 -17.92 18.54 -12.19
CA ILE A 285 -18.63 19.05 -13.38
C ILE A 285 -17.96 20.32 -13.91
N ASN A 286 -17.67 21.28 -13.02
CA ASN A 286 -17.04 22.54 -13.39
C ASN A 286 -15.58 22.33 -13.85
N ALA A 287 -14.84 21.41 -13.23
CA ALA A 287 -13.48 21.06 -13.66
C ALA A 287 -13.47 20.40 -15.05
N LEU A 288 -14.40 19.46 -15.31
CA LEU A 288 -14.56 18.80 -16.60
C LEU A 288 -15.01 19.79 -17.69
N ARG A 289 -15.89 20.75 -17.36
CA ARG A 289 -16.27 21.82 -18.28
C ARG A 289 -15.05 22.65 -18.69
N HIS A 290 -14.27 23.10 -17.71
CA HIS A 290 -13.04 23.86 -17.95
C HIS A 290 -12.03 23.04 -18.77
N LEU A 291 -11.84 21.76 -18.45
CA LEU A 291 -10.94 20.86 -19.19
C LEU A 291 -11.34 20.73 -20.67
N ARG A 292 -12.64 20.64 -20.96
CA ARG A 292 -13.19 20.57 -22.32
C ARG A 292 -12.99 21.84 -23.14
N GLU A 293 -12.71 22.99 -22.51
CA GLU A 293 -12.44 24.24 -23.24
C GLU A 293 -11.09 24.24 -23.95
N PHE A 294 -10.11 23.44 -23.50
CA PHE A 294 -8.76 23.43 -24.06
C PHE A 294 -8.25 22.03 -24.46
N CYS A 295 -8.97 20.97 -24.11
CA CYS A 295 -8.69 19.60 -24.55
C CYS A 295 -9.49 19.27 -25.81
N LYS A 296 -8.83 18.65 -26.80
CA LYS A 296 -9.48 18.12 -28.01
C LYS A 296 -10.40 16.95 -27.70
N PHE A 297 -10.04 16.20 -26.66
CA PHE A 297 -10.71 14.99 -26.25
C PHE A 297 -10.73 14.93 -24.73
N VAL A 298 -11.90 14.70 -24.14
CA VAL A 298 -12.08 14.40 -22.72
C VAL A 298 -13.18 13.36 -22.63
N ARG A 299 -12.85 12.15 -22.14
CA ARG A 299 -13.82 11.09 -21.88
C ARG A 299 -13.75 10.69 -20.42
N VAL A 300 -14.90 10.70 -19.76
CA VAL A 300 -15.06 10.04 -18.46
C VAL A 300 -15.19 8.55 -18.72
N LEU A 301 -14.31 7.76 -18.11
CA LEU A 301 -14.29 6.30 -18.22
C LEU A 301 -15.26 5.68 -17.22
N GLY A 302 -15.52 6.33 -16.10
CA GLY A 302 -16.54 5.96 -15.14
C GLY A 302 -16.37 6.69 -13.82
N SER A 303 -17.46 6.76 -13.04
CA SER A 303 -17.44 7.19 -11.65
C SER A 303 -17.93 6.04 -10.79
N TYR A 304 -17.08 5.57 -9.88
CA TYR A 304 -17.29 4.31 -9.16
C TYR A 304 -16.77 4.41 -7.73
N PRO A 305 -17.33 3.63 -6.79
CA PRO A 305 -16.89 3.67 -5.40
C PRO A 305 -15.46 3.14 -5.25
N THR A 306 -14.68 3.77 -4.36
CA THR A 306 -13.38 3.25 -3.96
C THR A 306 -13.53 2.07 -3.00
N LYS A 307 -12.51 1.21 -2.88
CA LYS A 307 -12.37 0.17 -1.83
C LYS A 307 -13.24 -1.09 -1.99
N GLY A 308 -13.58 -1.50 -3.22
CA GLY A 308 -14.15 -2.84 -3.48
C GLY A 308 -15.58 -3.09 -2.95
N LYS A 309 -16.26 -2.07 -2.39
CA LYS A 309 -17.68 -2.17 -2.08
C LYS A 309 -18.48 -1.89 -3.35
N LEU A 310 -18.96 -2.95 -3.99
CA LEU A 310 -19.93 -2.83 -5.08
C LEU A 310 -21.20 -2.17 -4.55
N LEU A 311 -21.64 -1.09 -5.18
CA LEU A 311 -22.86 -0.35 -4.84
C LEU A 311 -23.79 -0.29 -6.06
N GLY A 312 -25.07 0.04 -5.84
CA GLY A 312 -26.05 0.28 -6.91
C GLY A 312 -26.68 -0.97 -7.54
N GLU A 313 -26.98 -0.91 -8.83
CA GLU A 313 -27.57 -1.96 -9.66
C GLU A 313 -26.63 -3.15 -9.89
N VAL A 314 -25.30 -3.02 -9.75
CA VAL A 314 -24.43 -4.22 -9.68
C VAL A 314 -24.87 -5.05 -8.48
N ARG A 315 -24.99 -4.40 -7.32
CA ARG A 315 -25.48 -5.01 -6.10
C ARG A 315 -26.93 -5.46 -6.24
N LYS A 316 -27.85 -4.70 -6.85
CA LYS A 316 -29.25 -5.15 -7.05
C LYS A 316 -29.38 -6.28 -8.07
N THR A 317 -28.55 -6.31 -9.12
CA THR A 317 -28.52 -7.40 -10.12
C THR A 317 -27.96 -8.65 -9.47
N LEU A 318 -26.86 -8.52 -8.71
CA LEU A 318 -26.31 -9.60 -7.91
C LEU A 318 -27.23 -10.02 -6.75
N GLU A 319 -27.99 -9.12 -6.11
CA GLU A 319 -28.98 -9.47 -5.07
C GLU A 319 -30.22 -10.15 -5.69
N ALA A 320 -30.69 -9.67 -6.86
CA ALA A 320 -31.85 -10.21 -7.58
C ALA A 320 -31.59 -11.61 -8.16
N VAL A 321 -30.33 -11.94 -8.46
CA VAL A 321 -29.90 -13.30 -8.84
C VAL A 321 -29.31 -14.07 -7.65
N GLY A 322 -29.42 -13.60 -6.40
CA GLY A 322 -28.90 -14.31 -5.21
C GLY A 322 -27.37 -14.46 -5.15
N ALA A 323 -26.64 -13.68 -5.96
CA ALA A 323 -25.20 -13.63 -6.08
C ALA A 323 -24.48 -12.80 -5.01
N TYR A 324 -25.14 -11.82 -4.38
CA TYR A 324 -24.51 -10.94 -3.39
C TYR A 324 -24.83 -11.37 -1.96
N GLN A 325 -23.85 -11.98 -1.28
CA GLN A 325 -23.77 -11.98 0.19
C GLN A 325 -22.64 -11.03 0.57
N ALA A 326 -22.95 -10.02 1.37
CA ALA A 326 -21.96 -9.10 1.93
C ALA A 326 -21.07 -9.86 2.93
N ASN A 327 -20.05 -10.56 2.44
CA ASN A 327 -18.94 -11.10 3.21
C ASN A 327 -17.70 -11.14 2.29
N PRO A 328 -16.62 -10.39 2.57
CA PRO A 328 -15.35 -10.61 1.90
C PRO A 328 -14.80 -11.97 2.34
N VAL A 329 -14.54 -12.86 1.36
CA VAL A 329 -13.84 -14.12 1.59
C VAL A 329 -12.36 -13.81 1.77
N THR A 330 -11.92 -13.66 3.02
CA THR A 330 -10.53 -13.83 3.43
C THR A 330 -10.17 -15.32 3.48
N ALA A 331 -8.88 -15.60 3.29
CA ALA A 331 -8.30 -16.94 3.25
C ALA A 331 -8.83 -17.86 4.37
N SER A 332 -9.07 -19.12 4.00
CA SER A 332 -9.49 -20.24 4.85
C SER A 332 -8.81 -20.23 6.22
N PRO A 333 -9.58 -20.48 7.30
CA PRO A 333 -9.87 -21.86 7.64
C PRO A 333 -11.37 -22.11 7.84
N ALA A 334 -11.93 -23.04 7.08
CA ALA A 334 -13.21 -23.65 7.44
C ALA A 334 -12.99 -24.69 8.56
N ILE A 335 -12.96 -24.18 9.79
CA ILE A 335 -13.69 -24.81 10.90
C ILE A 335 -15.19 -24.54 10.62
N ALA A 336 -16.04 -25.49 11.03
CA ALA A 336 -17.50 -25.58 10.92
C ALA A 336 -18.31 -24.25 10.85
N PRO A 337 -19.52 -24.26 10.23
CA PRO A 337 -20.33 -23.05 10.01
C PRO A 337 -20.64 -22.31 11.31
N GLN A 338 -20.26 -21.03 11.42
CA GLN A 338 -20.50 -20.20 12.60
C GLN A 338 -21.57 -19.11 12.41
N PRO A 339 -22.24 -18.67 13.49
CA PRO A 339 -23.51 -17.95 13.47
C PRO A 339 -23.37 -16.44 13.19
N LYS A 340 -24.50 -15.76 12.96
CA LYS A 340 -24.62 -14.29 12.85
C LYS A 340 -23.81 -13.58 13.96
N ALA A 341 -23.07 -12.52 13.59
CA ALA A 341 -22.25 -11.73 14.51
C ALA A 341 -23.03 -11.30 15.77
N VAL A 342 -22.56 -11.74 16.94
CA VAL A 342 -23.17 -11.48 18.24
C VAL A 342 -22.67 -10.12 18.74
N ARG A 343 -23.58 -9.28 19.26
CA ARG A 343 -23.20 -8.04 19.94
C ARG A 343 -22.49 -8.38 21.24
N LEU A 344 -21.32 -7.79 21.46
CA LEU A 344 -20.52 -7.96 22.68
C LEU A 344 -20.82 -6.84 23.69
N ASN A 345 -20.69 -7.15 24.98
CA ASN A 345 -20.60 -6.20 26.08
C ASN A 345 -19.11 -5.95 26.38
N ILE A 346 -18.62 -4.78 25.99
CA ILE A 346 -17.19 -4.43 26.07
C ILE A 346 -16.99 -3.36 27.15
N GLY A 347 -16.20 -3.68 28.17
CA GLY A 347 -15.76 -2.73 29.19
C GLY A 347 -14.38 -2.18 28.86
N ILE A 348 -14.21 -0.86 28.87
CA ILE A 348 -12.92 -0.17 28.70
C ILE A 348 -12.51 0.43 30.04
N TYR A 349 -11.52 -0.21 30.67
CA TYR A 349 -10.92 0.23 31.93
C TYR A 349 -9.71 1.13 31.63
N GLY A 350 -9.85 2.42 31.88
CA GLY A 350 -8.91 3.44 31.41
C GLY A 350 -9.46 4.25 30.24
N PHE A 351 -10.60 4.91 30.47
CA PHE A 351 -11.30 5.74 29.46
C PHE A 351 -10.62 7.09 29.16
N GLY A 352 -9.29 7.11 29.04
CA GLY A 352 -8.52 8.29 28.58
C GLY A 352 -8.50 8.41 27.05
N ASN A 353 -7.59 9.22 26.50
CA ASN A 353 -7.53 9.52 25.04
C ASN A 353 -7.57 8.26 24.15
N PHE A 354 -6.77 7.24 24.49
CA PHE A 354 -6.71 6.02 23.70
C PHE A 354 -7.95 5.12 23.91
N GLY A 355 -8.43 4.99 25.16
CA GLY A 355 -9.66 4.26 25.46
C GLY A 355 -10.87 4.85 24.74
N GLN A 356 -10.99 6.19 24.73
CA GLN A 356 -12.02 6.92 23.98
C GLN A 356 -11.91 6.69 22.46
N PHE A 357 -10.69 6.66 21.94
CA PHE A 357 -10.43 6.37 20.52
C PHE A 357 -10.93 4.98 20.11
N LEU A 358 -10.65 3.95 20.90
CA LEU A 358 -11.16 2.59 20.64
C LEU A 358 -12.69 2.53 20.81
N ALA A 359 -13.21 3.15 21.88
CA ALA A 359 -14.63 3.16 22.20
C ALA A 359 -15.49 3.70 21.06
N LYS A 360 -15.04 4.78 20.41
CA LYS A 360 -15.72 5.41 19.27
C LYS A 360 -16.05 4.43 18.15
N THR A 361 -15.13 3.51 17.87
CA THR A 361 -15.32 2.52 16.81
C THR A 361 -16.14 1.33 17.30
N MET A 362 -15.84 0.82 18.50
CA MET A 362 -16.53 -0.33 19.08
C MET A 362 -18.03 -0.06 19.32
N ALA A 363 -18.39 1.16 19.72
CA ALA A 363 -19.78 1.55 20.03
C ALA A 363 -20.71 1.55 18.81
N LYS A 364 -20.17 1.50 17.58
CA LYS A 364 -20.99 1.39 16.36
C LYS A 364 -21.77 0.06 16.30
N GLY A 365 -21.24 -1.01 16.91
CA GLY A 365 -21.78 -2.37 16.80
C GLY A 365 -22.01 -3.09 18.14
N HIS A 366 -21.42 -2.62 19.24
CA HIS A 366 -21.34 -3.33 20.53
C HIS A 366 -21.84 -2.46 21.70
N ASP A 367 -22.23 -3.06 22.84
CA ASP A 367 -22.55 -2.31 24.07
C ASP A 367 -21.22 -1.96 24.76
N VAL A 368 -20.79 -0.71 24.63
CA VAL A 368 -19.50 -0.26 25.18
C VAL A 368 -19.70 0.52 26.47
N ARG A 369 -18.88 0.19 27.47
CA ARG A 369 -18.89 0.80 28.80
C ARG A 369 -17.49 1.32 29.12
N GLY A 370 -17.39 2.50 29.71
CA GLY A 370 -16.13 3.12 30.11
C GLY A 370 -16.05 3.35 31.61
N THR A 371 -14.85 3.20 32.17
CA THR A 371 -14.53 3.66 33.53
C THR A 371 -13.10 4.23 33.56
N SER A 372 -12.87 5.25 34.38
CA SER A 372 -11.56 5.88 34.57
C SER A 372 -11.53 6.64 35.89
N ARG A 373 -10.33 6.98 36.36
CA ARG A 373 -10.16 7.86 37.54
C ARG A 373 -10.70 9.27 37.29
N THR A 374 -10.59 9.74 36.05
CA THR A 374 -11.12 11.05 35.62
C THR A 374 -12.51 10.83 35.04
N ASP A 375 -13.47 11.65 35.45
CA ASP A 375 -14.83 11.61 34.92
C ASP A 375 -14.85 12.03 33.45
N TYR A 376 -15.33 11.12 32.60
CA TYR A 376 -15.51 11.31 31.16
C TYR A 376 -16.95 10.98 30.74
N SER A 377 -17.91 11.05 31.66
CA SER A 377 -19.33 10.73 31.44
C SER A 377 -19.93 11.46 30.25
N THR A 378 -19.65 12.76 30.09
CA THR A 378 -20.09 13.57 28.95
C THR A 378 -19.50 13.09 27.62
N VAL A 379 -18.21 12.77 27.59
CA VAL A 379 -17.52 12.29 26.38
C VAL A 379 -18.03 10.89 26.00
N ALA A 380 -18.19 10.01 26.98
CA ALA A 380 -18.73 8.67 26.76
C ALA A 380 -20.13 8.73 26.15
N ALA A 381 -21.01 9.60 26.66
CA ALA A 381 -22.35 9.78 26.12
C ALA A 381 -22.33 10.24 24.66
N GLN A 382 -21.42 11.16 24.29
CA GLN A 382 -21.23 11.60 22.90
C GLN A 382 -20.76 10.48 21.97
N LEU A 383 -19.96 9.54 22.49
CA LEU A 383 -19.46 8.37 21.76
C LEU A 383 -20.46 7.20 21.75
N GLY A 384 -21.67 7.37 22.31
CA GLY A 384 -22.66 6.30 22.41
C GLY A 384 -22.32 5.21 23.43
N CYS A 385 -21.44 5.50 24.39
CA CYS A 385 -20.99 4.59 25.44
C CYS A 385 -21.66 4.92 26.78
N LYS A 386 -21.81 3.91 27.65
CA LYS A 386 -22.18 4.11 29.06
C LYS A 386 -20.93 4.38 29.89
N TYR A 387 -20.99 5.26 30.87
CA TYR A 387 -19.87 5.55 31.75
C TYR A 387 -20.23 5.27 33.21
N TYR A 388 -19.29 4.69 33.95
CA TYR A 388 -19.45 4.31 35.35
C TYR A 388 -18.29 4.86 36.18
N SER A 389 -18.63 5.49 37.32
CA SER A 389 -17.62 5.98 38.26
C SER A 389 -16.76 4.83 38.79
N SER A 390 -15.44 4.97 38.71
CA SER A 390 -14.49 3.97 39.24
C SER A 390 -14.53 3.86 40.78
N GLU A 391 -15.15 4.81 41.47
CA GLU A 391 -15.20 4.86 42.94
C GLU A 391 -16.51 4.28 43.50
N THR A 392 -17.64 4.54 42.84
CA THR A 392 -18.97 4.22 43.38
C THR A 392 -19.75 3.19 42.57
N GLN A 393 -19.34 2.89 41.33
CA GLN A 393 -20.11 2.06 40.40
C GLN A 393 -19.28 0.94 39.75
N LEU A 394 -18.20 0.52 40.42
CA LEU A 394 -17.26 -0.46 39.85
C LEU A 394 -17.94 -1.81 39.57
N GLU A 395 -18.75 -2.34 40.49
CA GLU A 395 -19.47 -3.61 40.26
C GLU A 395 -20.48 -3.51 39.10
N GLN A 396 -21.16 -2.37 38.97
CA GLN A 396 -22.10 -2.11 37.87
C GLN A 396 -21.39 -2.07 36.51
N PHE A 397 -20.15 -1.58 36.47
CA PHE A 397 -19.33 -1.59 35.26
C PHE A 397 -19.02 -3.03 34.80
N PHE A 398 -18.65 -3.92 35.72
CA PHE A 398 -18.28 -5.31 35.42
C PHE A 398 -19.48 -6.25 35.15
N ALA A 399 -20.69 -5.87 35.58
CA ALA A 399 -21.87 -6.73 35.48
C ALA A 399 -22.19 -7.13 34.02
N GLY A 400 -22.03 -8.41 33.68
CA GLY A 400 -22.37 -8.96 32.36
C GLY A 400 -21.45 -8.48 31.23
N LEU A 401 -20.18 -8.20 31.53
CA LEU A 401 -19.18 -7.98 30.48
C LEU A 401 -18.80 -9.30 29.81
N ASP A 402 -18.51 -9.23 28.51
CA ASP A 402 -17.89 -10.33 27.75
C ASP A 402 -16.38 -10.09 27.62
N VAL A 403 -16.00 -8.83 27.38
CA VAL A 403 -14.62 -8.40 27.15
C VAL A 403 -14.27 -7.22 28.04
N LEU A 404 -13.10 -7.26 28.68
CA LEU A 404 -12.49 -6.14 29.39
C LEU A 404 -11.21 -5.67 28.68
N VAL A 405 -11.23 -4.47 28.12
CA VAL A 405 -10.07 -3.81 27.51
C VAL A 405 -9.37 -2.94 28.56
N LEU A 406 -8.09 -3.21 28.81
CA LEU A 406 -7.23 -2.47 29.74
C LEU A 406 -6.47 -1.36 29.00
N GLY A 407 -7.06 -0.17 28.95
CA GLY A 407 -6.54 1.03 28.30
C GLY A 407 -5.78 1.97 29.25
N VAL A 408 -4.92 1.43 30.11
CA VAL A 408 -4.16 2.20 31.11
C VAL A 408 -2.71 2.44 30.68
N SER A 409 -1.96 3.30 31.38
CA SER A 409 -0.53 3.48 31.06
C SER A 409 0.29 2.26 31.44
N ILE A 410 1.36 1.99 30.69
CA ILE A 410 2.27 0.84 30.92
C ILE A 410 2.77 0.84 32.38
N LEU A 411 3.19 2.00 32.88
CA LEU A 411 3.70 2.16 34.25
C LEU A 411 2.67 1.86 35.34
N SER A 412 1.38 2.02 35.05
CA SER A 412 0.30 1.81 36.02
C SER A 412 -0.40 0.45 35.87
N PHE A 413 -0.05 -0.35 34.86
CA PHE A 413 -0.79 -1.56 34.50
C PHE A 413 -0.91 -2.56 35.65
N GLU A 414 0.21 -2.94 36.28
CA GLU A 414 0.22 -3.86 37.43
C GLU A 414 -0.55 -3.30 38.64
N GLY A 415 -0.34 -2.00 38.93
CA GLY A 415 -0.98 -1.32 40.05
C GLY A 415 -2.49 -1.14 39.88
N VAL A 416 -2.98 -1.06 38.65
CA VAL A 416 -4.41 -1.04 38.35
C VAL A 416 -4.99 -2.45 38.44
N LEU A 417 -4.36 -3.43 37.78
CA LEU A 417 -4.88 -4.79 37.75
C LEU A 417 -4.97 -5.41 39.15
N SER A 418 -3.98 -5.14 40.02
CA SER A 418 -3.96 -5.61 41.41
C SER A 418 -5.05 -5.00 42.31
N LYS A 419 -5.62 -3.83 41.93
CA LYS A 419 -6.69 -3.18 42.68
C LYS A 419 -8.09 -3.64 42.27
N ILE A 420 -8.23 -4.26 41.12
CA ILE A 420 -9.52 -4.81 40.68
C ILE A 420 -9.80 -6.09 41.49
N PRO A 421 -10.93 -6.18 42.20
CA PRO A 421 -11.29 -7.40 42.92
C PRO A 421 -11.32 -8.61 41.98
N LYS A 422 -10.59 -9.68 42.33
CA LYS A 422 -10.40 -10.85 41.45
C LYS A 422 -11.70 -11.51 41.00
N HIS A 423 -12.72 -11.53 41.87
CA HIS A 423 -14.02 -12.11 41.54
C HIS A 423 -14.73 -11.39 40.39
N LEU A 424 -14.42 -10.10 40.14
CA LEU A 424 -14.98 -9.34 39.01
C LEU A 424 -14.29 -9.65 37.68
N LEU A 425 -13.17 -10.38 37.71
CA LEU A 425 -12.38 -10.75 36.54
C LEU A 425 -12.62 -12.21 36.11
N GLU A 426 -13.43 -12.95 36.87
CA GLU A 426 -13.75 -14.34 36.56
C GLU A 426 -14.63 -14.45 35.32
N ASN A 427 -14.39 -15.47 34.49
CA ASN A 427 -15.17 -15.76 33.28
C ASN A 427 -15.23 -14.60 32.27
N LEU A 428 -14.16 -13.80 32.18
CA LEU A 428 -14.03 -12.71 31.21
C LEU A 428 -12.90 -12.96 30.21
N VAL A 429 -13.03 -12.38 29.03
CA VAL A 429 -11.91 -12.18 28.11
C VAL A 429 -11.22 -10.86 28.44
N ILE A 430 -9.99 -10.92 28.94
CA ILE A 430 -9.18 -9.76 29.29
C ILE A 430 -8.25 -9.42 28.13
N VAL A 431 -8.34 -8.17 27.67
CA VAL A 431 -7.58 -7.65 26.54
C VAL A 431 -6.69 -6.52 26.98
N ASP A 432 -5.41 -6.60 26.66
CA ASP A 432 -4.47 -5.49 26.82
C ASP A 432 -4.25 -4.77 25.48
N VAL A 433 -4.02 -3.46 25.50
CA VAL A 433 -3.77 -2.63 24.31
C VAL A 433 -2.47 -1.81 24.42
N LEU A 434 -1.55 -2.21 25.30
CA LEU A 434 -0.31 -1.48 25.55
C LEU A 434 0.68 -1.55 24.37
N SER A 435 1.66 -0.65 24.32
CA SER A 435 2.71 -0.69 23.28
C SER A 435 3.89 -1.65 23.59
N VAL A 436 3.88 -2.29 24.75
CA VAL A 436 4.79 -3.40 25.11
C VAL A 436 3.95 -4.61 25.48
N LYS A 437 4.39 -5.82 25.12
CA LYS A 437 3.55 -7.02 25.16
C LYS A 437 4.04 -8.07 26.16
N THR A 438 5.35 -8.27 26.28
CA THR A 438 5.92 -9.24 27.23
C THR A 438 5.57 -8.89 28.67
N HIS A 439 5.62 -7.60 29.03
CA HIS A 439 5.29 -7.11 30.36
C HIS A 439 3.82 -7.36 30.79
N PRO A 440 2.79 -6.87 30.05
CA PRO A 440 1.41 -7.14 30.42
C PRO A 440 1.07 -8.64 30.34
N LYS A 441 1.62 -9.39 29.38
CA LYS A 441 1.45 -10.87 29.29
C LYS A 441 1.85 -11.55 30.60
N GLN A 442 3.03 -11.25 31.13
CA GLN A 442 3.53 -11.83 32.37
C GLN A 442 2.67 -11.43 33.59
N ILE A 443 2.29 -10.17 33.69
CA ILE A 443 1.44 -9.69 34.80
C ILE A 443 0.08 -10.36 34.77
N MET A 444 -0.55 -10.43 33.59
CA MET A 444 -1.87 -11.04 33.41
C MET A 444 -1.84 -12.53 33.73
N LEU A 445 -0.85 -13.27 33.24
CA LEU A 445 -0.67 -14.70 33.57
C LEU A 445 -0.51 -14.95 35.06
N LYS A 446 0.19 -14.06 35.78
CA LYS A 446 0.43 -14.16 37.23
C LYS A 446 -0.78 -13.77 38.08
N SER A 447 -1.53 -12.76 37.65
CA SER A 447 -2.46 -12.02 38.53
C SER A 447 -3.93 -12.33 38.27
N LEU A 448 -4.29 -12.71 37.03
CA LEU A 448 -5.67 -13.00 36.66
C LEU A 448 -6.12 -14.38 37.16
N PRO A 449 -7.41 -14.54 37.55
CA PRO A 449 -7.99 -15.84 37.88
C PRO A 449 -7.79 -16.87 36.75
N GLU A 450 -7.69 -18.15 37.08
CA GLU A 450 -7.56 -19.22 36.08
C GLU A 450 -8.79 -19.32 35.15
N SER A 451 -9.95 -18.84 35.61
CA SER A 451 -11.19 -18.77 34.82
C SER A 451 -11.21 -17.66 33.76
N ALA A 452 -10.25 -16.74 33.76
CA ALA A 452 -10.19 -15.63 32.81
C ALA A 452 -9.36 -15.98 31.57
N SER A 453 -9.82 -15.63 30.38
CA SER A 453 -9.03 -15.76 29.15
C SER A 453 -8.24 -14.49 28.83
N ILE A 454 -7.09 -14.62 28.18
CA ILE A 454 -6.11 -13.54 27.97
C ILE A 454 -5.83 -13.40 26.49
N LEU A 455 -6.06 -12.20 25.97
CA LEU A 455 -5.71 -11.80 24.61
C LEU A 455 -4.82 -10.55 24.67
N CYS A 456 -3.59 -10.66 24.21
CA CYS A 456 -2.71 -9.51 24.11
C CYS A 456 -2.92 -8.85 22.75
N THR A 457 -3.10 -7.52 22.69
CA THR A 457 -3.26 -6.81 21.42
C THR A 457 -2.48 -5.51 21.38
N HIS A 458 -2.06 -5.07 20.20
CA HIS A 458 -1.49 -3.72 20.05
C HIS A 458 -1.95 -3.13 18.72
N PRO A 459 -2.89 -2.18 18.74
CA PRO A 459 -3.10 -1.29 17.62
C PRO A 459 -1.86 -0.42 17.50
N MET A 460 -1.02 -0.66 16.48
CA MET A 460 0.22 0.10 16.24
C MET A 460 -0.06 1.50 15.67
N PHE A 461 -1.20 2.07 16.03
CA PHE A 461 -1.71 3.35 15.60
C PHE A 461 -2.50 3.98 16.75
N GLY A 462 -2.47 5.31 16.80
CA GLY A 462 -3.10 6.09 17.85
C GLY A 462 -4.24 6.97 17.32
N PRO A 463 -4.76 7.89 18.16
CA PRO A 463 -5.82 8.80 17.77
C PRO A 463 -5.48 9.68 16.57
N GLU A 464 -4.20 10.01 16.37
CA GLU A 464 -3.73 10.82 15.23
C GLU A 464 -3.62 9.99 13.94
N SER A 465 -2.88 8.88 13.97
CA SER A 465 -2.69 8.04 12.77
C SER A 465 -3.95 7.28 12.36
N GLY A 466 -4.82 6.94 13.30
CA GLY A 466 -6.11 6.28 13.05
C GLY A 466 -7.32 7.22 13.06
N LYS A 467 -7.12 8.55 13.02
CA LYS A 467 -8.19 9.56 13.16
C LYS A 467 -9.35 9.38 12.17
N TYR A 468 -9.01 9.07 10.93
CA TYR A 468 -9.95 9.02 9.81
C TYR A 468 -10.32 7.59 9.39
N SER A 469 -9.39 6.64 9.49
CA SER A 469 -9.59 5.24 9.06
C SER A 469 -8.56 4.32 9.73
N TRP A 470 -8.95 3.08 10.03
CA TRP A 470 -8.02 2.04 10.51
C TRP A 470 -7.54 1.09 9.40
N ARG A 471 -8.01 1.28 8.16
CA ARG A 471 -7.66 0.45 7.00
C ARG A 471 -6.15 0.39 6.77
N GLY A 472 -5.61 -0.83 6.66
CA GLY A 472 -4.20 -1.10 6.40
C GLY A 472 -3.28 -0.76 7.58
N LEU A 473 -3.81 -0.18 8.66
CA LEU A 473 -3.03 0.08 9.86
C LEU A 473 -2.75 -1.24 10.59
N PRO A 474 -1.53 -1.45 11.09
CA PRO A 474 -1.16 -2.69 11.74
C PRO A 474 -1.87 -2.87 13.08
N MET A 475 -2.48 -4.04 13.27
CA MET A 475 -3.10 -4.48 14.51
C MET A 475 -2.50 -5.82 14.91
N MET A 476 -1.63 -5.83 15.92
CA MET A 476 -1.00 -7.04 16.42
C MET A 476 -1.89 -7.73 17.46
N TYR A 477 -1.88 -9.06 17.48
CA TYR A 477 -2.48 -9.85 18.56
C TYR A 477 -1.75 -11.17 18.85
N GLU A 478 -1.85 -11.64 20.09
CA GLU A 478 -1.48 -12.99 20.53
C GLU A 478 -2.56 -13.52 21.48
N THR A 479 -3.11 -14.70 21.18
CA THR A 479 -3.99 -15.39 22.11
C THR A 479 -3.17 -16.17 23.14
N VAL A 480 -3.14 -15.68 24.39
CA VAL A 480 -2.23 -16.18 25.43
C VAL A 480 -2.87 -17.30 26.28
N ARG A 481 -4.16 -17.19 26.59
CA ARG A 481 -4.88 -18.19 27.40
C ARG A 481 -6.35 -18.26 27.02
N ILE A 482 -6.84 -19.42 26.59
CA ILE A 482 -8.26 -19.69 26.31
C ILE A 482 -8.77 -20.72 27.33
N ILE A 483 -9.90 -20.44 27.96
CA ILE A 483 -10.48 -21.28 29.03
C ILE A 483 -11.69 -22.08 28.54
N SER A 484 -12.45 -21.55 27.59
CA SER A 484 -13.65 -22.20 27.06
C SER A 484 -13.85 -21.90 25.57
N GLY A 485 -14.66 -22.72 24.89
CA GLY A 485 -15.05 -22.48 23.50
C GLY A 485 -15.88 -21.18 23.33
N GLU A 486 -16.64 -20.81 24.36
CA GLU A 486 -17.36 -19.52 24.39
C GLU A 486 -16.39 -18.34 24.42
N HIS A 487 -15.35 -18.39 25.27
CA HIS A 487 -14.32 -17.36 25.32
C HIS A 487 -13.54 -17.26 23.99
N ASN A 488 -13.28 -18.39 23.33
CA ASN A 488 -12.68 -18.37 21.99
C ASN A 488 -13.55 -17.60 20.99
N HIS A 489 -14.86 -17.87 20.97
CA HIS A 489 -15.79 -17.16 20.10
C HIS A 489 -15.89 -15.66 20.45
N VAL A 490 -15.82 -15.30 21.74
CA VAL A 490 -15.77 -13.90 22.19
C VAL A 490 -14.49 -13.20 21.71
N MET A 491 -13.33 -13.87 21.79
CA MET A 491 -12.06 -13.35 21.27
C MET A 491 -12.11 -13.14 19.75
N ASP A 492 -12.61 -14.12 19.00
CA ASP A 492 -12.77 -14.03 17.54
C ASP A 492 -13.69 -12.86 17.17
N ASN A 493 -14.82 -12.70 17.87
CA ASN A 493 -15.74 -11.58 17.65
C ASN A 493 -15.13 -10.22 18.02
N PHE A 494 -14.27 -10.17 19.03
CA PHE A 494 -13.56 -8.94 19.41
C PHE A 494 -12.52 -8.55 18.35
N LEU A 495 -11.69 -9.50 17.89
CA LEU A 495 -10.71 -9.26 16.83
C LEU A 495 -11.38 -8.85 15.51
N ARG A 496 -12.56 -9.42 15.21
CA ARG A 496 -13.37 -9.07 14.04
C ARG A 496 -13.76 -7.58 13.97
N ILE A 497 -13.76 -6.86 15.10
CA ILE A 497 -13.96 -5.40 15.11
C ILE A 497 -12.87 -4.71 14.29
N PHE A 498 -11.61 -5.11 14.48
CA PHE A 498 -10.45 -4.55 13.77
C PHE A 498 -10.39 -5.04 12.32
N GLU A 499 -10.76 -6.31 12.07
CA GLU A 499 -10.87 -6.86 10.71
C GLU A 499 -11.94 -6.12 9.87
N THR A 500 -13.09 -5.82 10.48
CA THR A 500 -14.19 -5.12 9.81
C THR A 500 -13.80 -3.69 9.45
N GLU A 501 -12.94 -3.07 10.25
CA GLU A 501 -12.33 -1.76 9.96
C GLU A 501 -11.09 -1.87 9.04
N MET A 502 -10.86 -3.07 8.47
CA MET A 502 -9.83 -3.39 7.48
C MET A 502 -8.39 -3.20 7.98
N CYS A 503 -8.14 -3.37 9.28
CA CYS A 503 -6.79 -3.37 9.83
C CYS A 503 -5.93 -4.48 9.19
N ARG A 504 -4.63 -4.25 9.09
CA ARG A 504 -3.67 -5.30 8.78
C ARG A 504 -3.43 -6.11 10.05
N MET A 505 -4.15 -7.23 10.18
CA MET A 505 -4.05 -8.12 11.34
C MET A 505 -2.71 -8.86 11.32
N LEU A 506 -1.94 -8.77 12.41
CA LEU A 506 -0.62 -9.36 12.57
C LEU A 506 -0.62 -10.29 13.78
N GLU A 507 -0.81 -11.59 13.53
CA GLU A 507 -0.65 -12.60 14.57
C GLU A 507 0.83 -12.87 14.80
N MET A 508 1.32 -12.61 16.01
CA MET A 508 2.72 -12.87 16.39
C MET A 508 2.86 -12.94 17.90
N THR A 509 3.94 -13.56 18.38
CA THR A 509 4.19 -13.63 19.83
C THR A 509 4.51 -12.26 20.42
N CYS A 510 4.15 -12.06 21.69
CA CYS A 510 4.48 -10.87 22.46
C CYS A 510 5.99 -10.59 22.48
N GLU A 511 6.81 -11.64 22.52
CA GLU A 511 8.27 -11.57 22.47
C GLU A 511 8.76 -11.05 21.11
N SER A 512 8.22 -11.59 20.00
CA SER A 512 8.57 -11.14 18.65
C SER A 512 8.13 -9.70 18.41
N HIS A 513 6.95 -9.32 18.90
CA HIS A 513 6.47 -7.95 18.83
C HIS A 513 7.42 -6.98 19.55
N ASP A 514 7.83 -7.28 20.78
CA ASP A 514 8.67 -6.37 21.56
C ASP A 514 10.07 -6.21 20.94
N ASP A 515 10.61 -7.25 20.27
CA ASP A 515 11.83 -7.13 19.47
C ASP A 515 11.68 -6.13 18.31
N TYR A 516 10.62 -6.27 17.50
CA TYR A 516 10.33 -5.33 16.43
C TYR A 516 10.03 -3.92 16.95
N ALA A 517 9.25 -3.78 18.02
CA ALA A 517 8.90 -2.50 18.61
C ALA A 517 10.11 -1.74 19.16
N ALA A 518 11.15 -2.45 19.63
CA ALA A 518 12.39 -1.82 20.07
C ALA A 518 13.16 -1.17 18.91
N SER A 519 13.27 -1.87 17.79
CA SER A 519 13.99 -1.40 16.59
C SER A 519 13.22 -0.35 15.77
N SER A 520 11.90 -0.27 15.95
CA SER A 520 11.02 0.66 15.23
C SER A 520 10.47 1.78 16.13
N GLN A 521 9.45 1.49 16.93
CA GLN A 521 8.74 2.44 17.79
C GLN A 521 9.67 3.11 18.80
N PHE A 522 10.42 2.33 19.59
CA PHE A 522 11.28 2.88 20.64
C PHE A 522 12.41 3.73 20.05
N LEU A 523 13.07 3.26 18.98
CA LEU A 523 14.12 4.02 18.31
C LEU A 523 13.62 5.35 17.70
N THR A 524 12.40 5.33 17.16
CA THR A 524 11.73 6.52 16.62
C THR A 524 11.46 7.55 17.71
N HIS A 525 10.93 7.13 18.87
CA HIS A 525 10.77 8.01 20.02
C HIS A 525 12.10 8.51 20.58
N LEU A 526 13.12 7.64 20.67
CA LEU A 526 14.43 8.01 21.18
C LEU A 526 15.05 9.12 20.31
N THR A 527 15.02 8.95 18.99
CA THR A 527 15.58 9.90 18.03
C THR A 527 14.82 11.22 18.06
N GLY A 528 13.47 11.18 18.00
CA GLY A 528 12.65 12.38 18.07
C GLY A 528 12.87 13.17 19.37
N ARG A 529 13.03 12.51 20.51
CA ARG A 529 13.31 13.18 21.80
C ARG A 529 14.73 13.73 21.89
N ILE A 530 15.73 13.04 21.34
CA ILE A 530 17.11 13.58 21.25
C ILE A 530 17.13 14.87 20.42
N LEU A 531 16.46 14.86 19.26
CA LEU A 531 16.36 16.05 18.40
C LEU A 531 15.57 17.19 19.09
N SER A 532 14.57 16.84 19.89
CA SER A 532 13.85 17.81 20.74
C SER A 532 14.77 18.47 21.77
N VAL A 533 15.61 17.68 22.47
CA VAL A 533 16.60 18.20 23.43
C VAL A 533 17.66 19.07 22.75
N GLN A 534 18.05 18.74 21.52
CA GLN A 534 18.93 19.59 20.71
C GLN A 534 18.28 20.91 20.29
N GLY A 535 16.96 21.06 20.43
CA GLY A 535 16.24 22.27 20.08
C GLY A 535 16.03 22.45 18.58
N VAL A 536 15.91 21.36 17.82
CA VAL A 536 15.67 21.38 16.37
C VAL A 536 14.35 22.11 16.08
N LYS A 537 14.42 23.16 15.25
CA LYS A 537 13.28 23.99 14.83
C LYS A 537 13.39 24.33 13.35
N ASN A 538 12.26 24.65 12.73
CA ASN A 538 12.23 25.11 11.34
C ASN A 538 13.10 26.37 11.14
N THR A 539 13.76 26.43 9.99
CA THR A 539 14.62 27.53 9.55
C THR A 539 14.23 27.99 8.13
N PRO A 540 14.65 29.20 7.71
CA PRO A 540 14.34 29.69 6.35
C PRO A 540 14.93 28.85 5.21
N ILE A 541 15.87 27.95 5.50
CA ILE A 541 16.60 27.14 4.51
C ILE A 541 16.26 25.64 4.61
N ASP A 542 15.16 25.29 5.26
CA ASP A 542 14.78 23.90 5.50
C ASP A 542 14.62 23.09 4.21
N THR A 543 15.42 22.03 4.11
CA THR A 543 15.25 21.00 3.08
C THR A 543 14.06 20.10 3.40
N ARG A 544 13.56 19.35 2.40
CA ARG A 544 12.51 18.35 2.63
C ARG A 544 12.89 17.31 3.68
N GLY A 545 14.15 16.88 3.70
CA GLY A 545 14.66 15.95 4.69
C GLY A 545 14.62 16.52 6.11
N PHE A 546 15.03 17.78 6.28
CA PHE A 546 15.00 18.45 7.59
C PHE A 546 13.57 18.64 8.10
N LYS A 547 12.61 18.97 7.23
CA LYS A 547 11.19 19.06 7.60
C LYS A 547 10.63 17.73 8.12
N ASN A 548 11.11 16.59 7.63
CA ASN A 548 10.72 15.28 8.16
C ASN A 548 11.27 15.04 9.58
N LEU A 549 12.47 15.53 9.89
CA LEU A 549 13.01 15.46 11.26
C LEU A 549 12.20 16.33 12.23
N VAL A 550 11.79 17.52 11.80
CA VAL A 550 10.91 18.39 12.61
C VAL A 550 9.56 17.71 12.85
N ARG A 551 8.94 17.11 11.83
CA ARG A 551 7.70 16.32 11.99
C ARG A 551 7.88 15.15 12.95
N LEU A 552 8.99 14.43 12.86
CA LEU A 552 9.32 13.34 13.78
C LEU A 552 9.37 13.83 15.24
N VAL A 553 9.98 14.99 15.48
CA VAL A 553 10.00 15.63 16.82
C VAL A 553 8.59 15.96 17.27
N GLU A 554 7.79 16.61 16.41
CA GLU A 554 6.41 16.99 16.72
C GLU A 554 5.53 15.78 17.06
N ASP A 555 5.63 14.70 16.30
CA ASP A 555 4.79 13.52 16.49
C ASP A 555 5.20 12.73 17.74
N THR A 556 6.50 12.53 17.98
CA THR A 556 6.99 11.76 19.13
C THR A 556 6.90 12.52 20.47
N CYS A 557 6.89 13.85 20.45
CA CYS A 557 6.80 14.68 21.66
C CYS A 557 5.36 15.00 22.06
N LYS A 558 4.37 14.82 21.17
CA LYS A 558 2.94 14.87 21.55
C LYS A 558 2.58 13.73 22.51
N ASP A 559 3.25 12.58 22.37
CA ASP A 559 3.07 11.46 23.29
C ASP A 559 3.71 11.73 24.66
N SER A 560 3.01 11.27 25.70
CA SER A 560 3.45 11.42 27.09
C SER A 560 4.85 10.86 27.32
N PHE A 561 5.62 11.51 28.19
CA PHE A 561 6.93 10.98 28.59
C PHE A 561 6.80 9.62 29.29
N ASP A 562 5.71 9.40 30.02
CA ASP A 562 5.36 8.13 30.66
C ASP A 562 5.31 6.96 29.67
N LEU A 563 4.80 7.18 28.45
CA LEU A 563 4.82 6.16 27.38
C LEU A 563 6.25 5.79 27.02
N PHE A 564 7.10 6.79 26.77
CA PHE A 564 8.49 6.56 26.41
C PHE A 564 9.29 5.87 27.54
N GLN A 565 9.06 6.29 28.78
CA GLN A 565 9.64 5.64 29.96
C GLN A 565 9.14 4.19 30.09
N GLY A 566 7.87 3.93 29.80
CA GLY A 566 7.30 2.59 29.77
C GLY A 566 7.94 1.70 28.70
N LEU A 567 8.09 2.21 27.47
CA LEU A 567 8.80 1.51 26.39
C LEU A 567 10.23 1.15 26.84
N TYR A 568 10.98 2.11 27.39
CA TYR A 568 12.34 1.87 27.87
C TYR A 568 12.41 0.81 28.97
N LYS A 569 11.57 0.93 30.00
CA LYS A 569 11.65 0.11 31.21
C LYS A 569 11.19 -1.32 30.98
N PHE A 570 10.21 -1.52 30.10
CA PHE A 570 9.47 -2.78 30.00
C PHE A 570 9.63 -3.51 28.68
N ASN A 571 10.29 -2.90 27.68
CA ASN A 571 10.78 -3.64 26.53
C ASN A 571 12.21 -4.13 26.81
N PRO A 572 12.45 -5.46 26.84
CA PRO A 572 13.77 -6.01 27.18
C PRO A 572 14.87 -5.62 26.19
N ASN A 573 14.51 -5.24 24.97
CA ASN A 573 15.45 -4.92 23.89
C ASN A 573 15.82 -3.43 23.82
N SER A 574 15.18 -2.55 24.61
CA SER A 574 15.39 -1.10 24.55
C SER A 574 16.82 -0.67 24.91
N GLU A 575 17.42 -1.25 25.95
CA GLU A 575 18.79 -0.91 26.36
C GLU A 575 19.81 -1.28 25.26
N THR A 576 19.64 -2.44 24.63
CA THR A 576 20.46 -2.88 23.50
C THR A 576 20.36 -1.90 22.32
N GLN A 577 19.18 -1.35 22.04
CA GLN A 577 19.00 -0.36 20.98
C GLN A 577 19.67 0.98 21.29
N ILE A 578 19.62 1.44 22.56
CA ILE A 578 20.37 2.64 22.98
C ILE A 578 21.88 2.43 22.79
N GLN A 579 22.39 1.26 23.18
CA GLN A 579 23.80 0.96 23.06
C GLN A 579 24.25 0.94 21.59
N LYS A 580 23.50 0.26 20.72
CA LYS A 580 23.73 0.27 19.27
C LYS A 580 23.69 1.68 18.68
N PHE A 581 22.76 2.51 19.13
CA PHE A 581 22.65 3.89 18.67
C PHE A 581 23.88 4.73 19.08
N ARG A 582 24.35 4.59 20.32
CA ARG A 582 25.56 5.27 20.82
C ARG A 582 26.82 4.83 20.06
N GLU A 583 26.98 3.53 19.84
CA GLU A 583 28.09 2.97 19.07
C GLU A 583 28.07 3.49 17.63
N SER A 584 26.89 3.50 16.99
CA SER A 584 26.73 4.02 15.62
C SER A 584 27.07 5.51 15.54
N LEU A 585 26.61 6.31 16.52
CA LEU A 585 26.96 7.73 16.59
C LEU A 585 28.46 7.94 16.77
N HIS A 586 29.10 7.12 17.61
CA HIS A 586 30.55 7.16 17.82
C HIS A 586 31.32 6.78 16.54
N GLU A 587 30.93 5.70 15.86
CA GLU A 587 31.51 5.24 14.60
C GLU A 587 31.43 6.34 13.53
N VAL A 588 30.26 6.96 13.35
CA VAL A 588 30.07 8.08 12.40
C VAL A 588 30.92 9.29 12.80
N THR A 589 31.00 9.62 14.09
CA THR A 589 31.80 10.75 14.57
C THR A 589 33.29 10.52 14.39
N GLN A 590 33.78 9.29 14.60
CA GLN A 590 35.16 8.92 14.34
C GLN A 590 35.49 9.08 12.85
N GLN A 591 34.62 8.60 11.95
CA GLN A 591 34.81 8.74 10.50
C GLN A 591 34.92 10.20 10.05
N LEU A 592 34.18 11.12 10.70
CA LEU A 592 34.30 12.56 10.45
C LEU A 592 35.63 13.14 10.93
N GLY A 593 36.20 12.61 12.02
CA GLY A 593 37.47 13.06 12.60
C GLY A 593 38.72 12.46 11.98
N SER A 594 38.63 11.32 11.29
CA SER A 594 39.78 10.53 10.81
C SER A 594 40.18 10.76 9.36
N GLN A 595 39.73 11.84 8.70
CA GLN A 595 40.32 12.22 7.40
C GLN A 595 41.63 13.01 7.61
N PRO A 596 42.81 12.49 7.20
CA PRO A 596 44.00 13.31 7.10
C PRO A 596 43.73 14.37 6.03
N VAL A 597 43.97 15.64 6.36
CA VAL A 597 44.10 16.70 5.36
C VAL A 597 45.34 16.34 4.54
N ALA A 598 45.14 15.60 3.45
CA ALA A 598 46.18 15.34 2.48
C ALA A 598 46.58 16.70 1.89
N THR A 599 47.74 17.21 2.30
CA THR A 599 48.46 18.27 1.60
C THR A 599 48.66 17.81 0.16
N LYS A 600 47.83 18.33 -0.73
CA LYS A 600 47.83 18.01 -2.17
C LYS A 600 49.19 18.39 -2.75
N ALA A 601 50.02 17.41 -3.06
CA ALA A 601 51.09 17.56 -4.05
C ALA A 601 50.46 17.79 -5.44
N PRO A 602 51.17 18.41 -6.41
CA PRO A 602 50.61 18.72 -7.72
C PRO A 602 50.14 17.45 -8.43
N PHE A 603 48.88 17.43 -8.87
CA PHE A 603 48.25 16.28 -9.51
C PHE A 603 48.80 16.05 -10.92
N SER A 604 49.10 14.79 -11.26
CA SER A 604 49.34 14.34 -12.63
C SER A 604 48.14 13.53 -13.16
N ASP A 605 47.89 13.61 -14.48
CA ASP A 605 46.72 13.05 -15.19
C ASP A 605 46.67 11.51 -15.26
N ALA A 606 47.42 10.79 -14.42
CA ALA A 606 47.61 9.33 -14.54
C ALA A 606 46.91 8.48 -13.47
N ASN A 607 46.21 9.06 -12.48
CA ASN A 607 45.58 8.27 -11.42
C ASN A 607 44.12 7.86 -11.74
N PRO A 608 43.72 6.61 -11.45
CA PRO A 608 42.34 6.15 -11.60
C PRO A 608 41.34 6.96 -10.75
N MET A 609 40.15 7.22 -11.30
CA MET A 609 39.06 7.99 -10.67
C MET A 609 38.61 7.49 -9.28
N THR A 610 38.94 6.25 -8.91
CA THR A 610 38.63 5.67 -7.59
C THR A 610 39.37 6.36 -6.43
N GLU A 611 40.52 6.98 -6.69
CA GLU A 611 41.22 7.82 -5.69
C GLU A 611 40.68 9.25 -5.63
N LYS A 612 40.00 9.73 -6.70
CA LYS A 612 39.40 11.07 -6.73
C LYS A 612 38.13 11.18 -5.90
N TYR A 613 37.36 10.09 -5.75
CA TYR A 613 36.09 10.05 -5.01
C TYR A 613 35.86 8.71 -4.30
N PRO A 614 36.37 8.51 -3.07
CA PRO A 614 36.10 7.29 -2.32
C PRO A 614 34.61 7.17 -1.98
N GLN A 615 34.00 6.01 -2.26
CA GLN A 615 32.61 5.73 -1.90
C GLN A 615 32.43 5.66 -0.38
N ASN A 616 31.28 6.15 0.11
CA ASN A 616 30.95 6.15 1.54
C ASN A 616 30.75 4.72 2.08
N PRO A 617 31.56 4.24 3.05
CA PRO A 617 31.48 2.89 3.60
C PRO A 617 30.13 2.53 4.24
N LEU A 618 29.34 3.54 4.65
CA LEU A 618 28.04 3.35 5.30
C LEU A 618 26.94 2.85 4.36
N LEU A 619 27.13 2.95 3.04
CA LEU A 619 26.16 2.48 2.04
C LEU A 619 26.02 0.94 1.99
N GLY A 620 26.97 0.19 2.57
CA GLY A 620 26.88 -1.28 2.65
C GLY A 620 25.94 -1.80 3.75
N LYS A 621 25.53 -0.96 4.70
CA LYS A 621 24.61 -1.33 5.81
C LYS A 621 23.12 -1.09 5.46
N ILE A 622 22.82 -0.51 4.29
CA ILE A 622 21.46 -0.22 3.81
C ILE A 622 21.25 -1.03 2.53
N ALA A 623 20.05 -1.58 2.31
CA ALA A 623 19.71 -2.20 1.04
C ALA A 623 19.93 -1.19 -0.10
N ALA A 624 20.98 -1.41 -0.91
CA ALA A 624 21.42 -0.45 -1.92
C ALA A 624 20.33 -0.24 -2.98
N SER A 625 20.14 1.02 -3.41
CA SER A 625 19.20 1.31 -4.49
C SER A 625 19.68 0.62 -5.78
N LYS A 626 18.72 0.19 -6.62
CA LYS A 626 19.00 -0.50 -7.89
C LYS A 626 19.98 0.29 -8.79
N THR A 627 19.96 1.62 -8.71
CA THR A 627 20.90 2.51 -9.43
C THR A 627 22.34 2.36 -8.96
N VAL A 628 22.58 2.17 -7.65
CA VAL A 628 23.92 1.96 -7.08
C VAL A 628 24.47 0.60 -7.49
N VAL A 629 23.60 -0.42 -7.54
CA VAL A 629 23.97 -1.77 -8.01
C VAL A 629 24.35 -1.74 -9.49
N ILE A 630 23.54 -1.08 -10.34
CA ILE A 630 23.84 -0.92 -11.78
C ILE A 630 25.14 -0.14 -12.00
N HIS A 631 25.41 0.90 -11.20
CA HIS A 631 26.66 1.64 -11.25
C HIS A 631 27.86 0.77 -10.86
N GLY A 632 27.74 -0.05 -9.81
CA GLY A 632 28.76 -1.03 -9.42
C GLY A 632 29.03 -2.07 -10.51
N MET A 633 27.99 -2.60 -11.14
CA MET A 633 28.11 -3.54 -12.26
C MET A 633 28.80 -2.91 -13.48
N ALA A 634 28.45 -1.66 -13.83
CA ALA A 634 29.10 -0.93 -14.92
C ALA A 634 30.61 -0.78 -14.67
N LYS A 635 31.00 -0.44 -13.44
CA LYS A 635 32.42 -0.32 -13.05
C LYS A 635 33.16 -1.65 -13.07
N GLN A 636 32.49 -2.74 -12.67
CA GLN A 636 33.08 -4.07 -12.74
C GLN A 636 33.29 -4.54 -14.18
N LEU A 637 32.34 -4.26 -15.08
CA LEU A 637 32.47 -4.55 -16.51
C LEU A 637 33.60 -3.71 -17.17
N GLU A 638 33.77 -2.44 -16.77
CA GLU A 638 34.93 -1.61 -17.18
C GLU A 638 36.25 -2.21 -16.68
N ALA A 639 36.32 -2.65 -15.42
CA ALA A 639 37.51 -3.27 -14.84
C ALA A 639 37.86 -4.63 -15.50
N GLU A 640 36.86 -5.34 -16.03
CA GLU A 640 37.02 -6.54 -16.86
C GLU A 640 37.44 -6.24 -18.30
N GLY A 641 37.66 -4.97 -18.65
CA GLY A 641 38.11 -4.53 -19.98
C GLY A 641 36.99 -4.49 -21.04
N LYS A 642 35.73 -4.58 -20.64
CA LYS A 642 34.59 -4.45 -21.55
C LYS A 642 34.30 -2.96 -21.79
N GLN A 643 33.96 -2.60 -23.03
CA GLN A 643 33.43 -1.26 -23.29
C GLN A 643 32.04 -1.12 -22.68
N VAL A 644 31.91 -0.18 -21.75
CA VAL A 644 30.65 0.15 -21.09
C VAL A 644 30.39 1.64 -21.29
N TRP A 645 29.17 1.96 -21.72
CA TRP A 645 28.70 3.34 -21.85
C TRP A 645 27.71 3.62 -20.72
N SER A 646 28.19 4.22 -19.63
CA SER A 646 27.39 4.50 -18.43
C SER A 646 26.78 5.90 -18.50
N LEU A 647 25.45 5.99 -18.37
CA LEU A 647 24.71 7.26 -18.22
C LEU A 647 24.30 7.53 -16.76
N CYS A 648 24.85 6.74 -15.82
CA CYS A 648 24.40 6.76 -14.42
C CYS A 648 24.90 7.98 -13.63
N VAL A 649 25.95 8.64 -14.09
CA VAL A 649 26.46 9.90 -13.52
C VAL A 649 26.18 10.98 -14.55
N GLY A 650 25.51 12.06 -14.14
CA GLY A 650 25.00 13.10 -15.02
C GLY A 650 26.04 13.98 -15.74
N GLU A 651 27.26 13.50 -15.90
CA GLU A 651 28.29 14.14 -16.73
C GLU A 651 28.74 13.16 -17.80
N PRO A 652 28.57 13.48 -19.10
CA PRO A 652 29.20 12.69 -20.15
C PRO A 652 30.72 12.89 -20.08
N ASP A 653 31.48 11.78 -19.97
CA ASP A 653 32.95 11.71 -20.05
C ASP A 653 33.53 12.11 -21.44
N PHE A 654 32.82 12.90 -22.23
CA PHE A 654 33.31 13.40 -23.52
C PHE A 654 33.21 14.92 -23.60
N ALA A 655 34.29 15.54 -24.07
CA ALA A 655 34.27 16.95 -24.42
C ALA A 655 33.21 17.18 -25.52
N PRO A 656 32.27 18.13 -25.36
CA PRO A 656 31.32 18.47 -26.40
C PRO A 656 32.06 18.84 -27.69
N SER A 657 31.51 18.45 -28.84
CA SER A 657 32.16 18.76 -30.13
C SER A 657 32.46 20.26 -30.26
N GLU A 658 33.54 20.60 -30.97
CA GLU A 658 33.98 21.98 -31.14
C GLU A 658 32.89 22.91 -31.71
N ARG A 659 31.97 22.34 -32.51
CA ARG A 659 30.79 23.04 -33.03
C ARG A 659 29.79 23.42 -31.94
N VAL A 660 29.60 22.55 -30.95
CA VAL A 660 28.72 22.80 -29.78
C VAL A 660 29.34 23.87 -28.89
N LEU A 661 30.66 23.83 -28.68
CA LEU A 661 31.38 24.86 -27.94
C LEU A 661 31.28 26.23 -28.63
N LYS A 662 31.54 26.30 -29.94
CA LYS A 662 31.40 27.53 -30.74
C LYS A 662 29.95 28.06 -30.74
N ALA A 663 28.96 27.19 -30.83
CA ALA A 663 27.55 27.58 -30.74
C ALA A 663 27.20 28.11 -29.34
N GLY A 664 27.75 27.51 -28.28
CA GLY A 664 27.60 27.98 -26.90
C GLY A 664 28.21 29.36 -26.69
N MET A 665 29.45 29.58 -27.16
CA MET A 665 30.13 30.88 -27.11
C MET A 665 29.33 31.95 -27.86
N SER A 666 28.90 31.65 -29.10
CA SER A 666 28.11 32.58 -29.91
C SER A 666 26.76 32.91 -29.27
N ALA A 667 26.11 31.93 -28.62
CA ALA A 667 24.88 32.17 -27.88
C ALA A 667 25.08 33.04 -26.63
N MET A 668 26.23 32.91 -25.93
CA MET A 668 26.60 33.77 -24.81
C MET A 668 26.89 35.21 -25.26
N GLU A 669 27.69 35.38 -26.31
CA GLU A 669 28.03 36.69 -26.89
C GLU A 669 26.80 37.43 -27.43
N GLN A 670 25.83 36.70 -27.99
CA GLN A 670 24.58 37.26 -28.51
C GLN A 670 23.49 37.43 -27.43
N GLY A 671 23.79 37.17 -26.16
CA GLY A 671 22.83 37.28 -25.05
C GLY A 671 21.65 36.30 -25.13
N LYS A 672 21.78 35.21 -25.90
CA LYS A 672 20.74 34.18 -26.10
C LYS A 672 20.89 33.02 -25.11
N VAL A 673 21.26 33.33 -23.86
CA VAL A 673 21.29 32.35 -22.76
C VAL A 673 20.05 32.47 -21.88
N LYS A 674 19.56 31.36 -21.33
CA LYS A 674 18.38 31.32 -20.45
C LYS A 674 18.70 31.51 -18.97
N TYR A 675 19.96 31.77 -18.62
CA TYR A 675 20.33 32.09 -17.24
C TYR A 675 19.94 33.54 -16.94
N THR A 676 19.35 33.76 -15.77
CA THR A 676 19.03 35.09 -15.26
C THR A 676 20.27 35.96 -15.26
N ASP A 677 20.11 37.23 -15.65
CA ASP A 677 21.17 38.23 -15.62
C ASP A 677 21.67 38.38 -14.17
N VAL A 678 22.84 37.79 -13.88
CA VAL A 678 23.42 37.83 -12.54
C VAL A 678 23.96 39.23 -12.33
N LYS A 679 23.24 40.06 -11.57
CA LYS A 679 23.62 41.43 -11.18
C LYS A 679 24.80 41.45 -10.20
N GLY A 680 25.94 40.88 -10.60
CA GLY A 680 27.23 41.05 -9.93
C GLY A 680 28.09 42.05 -10.70
N THR A 681 28.75 42.97 -10.00
CA THR A 681 29.74 43.87 -10.62
C THR A 681 30.84 43.04 -11.30
N ALA A 682 31.44 43.58 -12.36
CA ALA A 682 32.51 42.89 -13.08
C ALA A 682 33.68 42.51 -12.16
N GLU A 683 33.97 43.34 -11.16
CA GLU A 683 35.00 43.09 -10.15
C GLU A 683 34.76 41.81 -9.34
N LEU A 684 33.50 41.54 -8.95
CA LEU A 684 33.17 40.33 -8.18
C LEU A 684 33.38 39.05 -8.99
N ARG A 685 33.10 39.11 -10.30
CA ARG A 685 33.30 37.97 -11.21
C ARG A 685 34.79 37.70 -11.45
N THR A 686 35.59 38.75 -11.58
CA THR A 686 37.06 38.63 -11.73
C THR A 686 37.69 38.05 -10.47
N LEU A 687 37.24 38.46 -9.28
CA LEU A 687 37.73 37.91 -8.01
C LEU A 687 37.42 36.43 -7.84
N ILE A 688 36.21 35.98 -8.21
CA ILE A 688 35.83 34.55 -8.13
C ILE A 688 36.66 33.71 -9.11
N ALA A 689 36.93 34.22 -10.32
CA ALA A 689 37.74 33.53 -11.31
C ALA A 689 39.22 33.41 -10.94
N GLN A 690 39.72 34.24 -10.02
CA GLN A 690 41.09 34.15 -9.50
C GLN A 690 41.22 33.21 -8.30
N LEU A 691 40.10 32.83 -7.67
CA LEU A 691 40.06 31.98 -6.48
C LEU A 691 39.69 30.51 -6.78
N CYS A 692 39.30 30.20 -8.01
CA CYS A 692 39.17 28.84 -8.54
C CYS A 692 40.39 28.52 -9.40
#